data_AF-A0A078AR82-F1
#
_entry.id   AF-A0A078AR82-F1
#
_cell.length_a   1.000
_cell.length_b   1.000
_cell.length_c   1.000
_cell.angle_alpha   90.00
_cell.angle_beta   90.00
_cell.angle_gamma   90.00
#
_symmetry.space_group_name_H-M   'P 1'
#
loop_
_entity.id
_entity.type
_entity.pdbx_description
1 polymer ?
#
loop_
_entity_poly.entity_id
_entity_poly.type
_entity_poly.pdbx_seq_one_letter_code
_entity_poly.pdbx_strand_id
1 'polypeptide(L)'
;MRKFSSLITLITLPIITNTQTISCPSVSCDAPLDGNACYEHDTQQPVVIIRGYSCETYQLLDAGSGPDQVCDFSLSYSAWFDERYQYLTKGTNQSQSAINRKKTVGYCRDVVSVYQNLNNGRACQDSSQCNSKRCVGGICTGLDNNANCHSHGDCNTGYFCNKALLWPYPSTCTKLKTSYEQCTEDEECGIANYCWYASAEDRTTVPPVRKCLPLYSQEDGASFGWSSAGLTLSSSFRQISYEDYERNGKYCKSGFAFPVIKGSPTQKASIYQANCTSVDTIQYKGTILNSASFWPCDPTQQDIKCFLNFNSTFPDPAAQSKTYENFTVGCGCAMDGFNGYCSKILGTNEYRDAMGLLKEVLENSECHTLDRYDMRAQRDSCGIRDKGALDKAINSLFNINHWPLVHGQDSTSCIKTFFDDSYENLSKLDAMKLLRGLQLLSGSLSTNTSSNQFGSNSNQNQFQQLPQQQTLNQSRATSGPKELINNIQFNSTAQGQFNDIVVNDTGDYMVSCSADKKFIVWKKEYSTIDTDQYSWQILSTQPDIYESNDQSSMIGGDVNMLDSQTPSQTSSKQNSKSEIWKCEWADQVFGTVLAFSDMNKKVQIWEYNDDDQIWDKQMDQNFKDSIQDIKFAPNSNGLLLAVGCFDGNIYIYNGSIEGEWTKKNVVLTNTFGISSIDWNQSQDEPPMLIVASASHTLNNSLLFDQSQQKDLIKDTQLQIFQYDDNKDDYNLYATLRDPKLGDSNICSVAWAPLAGRNHHLIATGSQSGLITVWRVETRGPFSQGELNYVSDNELVWQTQNSQMVTVVAQTGSKSSKEVPVPIIELKWSAFGSHFLSSGRDGIIKVWKQNINNQFKEVARFSVRT
;
A
#
# COMPACT_ATOMS: atom_id res chain seq x y z
N MET A 1 -24.76 0.39 -74.28
CA MET A 1 -24.73 -1.08 -74.22
C MET A 1 -24.45 -1.51 -72.77
N ARG A 2 -25.35 -2.34 -72.20
CA ARG A 2 -25.23 -3.25 -71.03
C ARG A 2 -24.63 -2.67 -69.72
N LYS A 3 -25.51 -2.39 -68.73
CA LYS A 3 -25.83 -3.20 -67.52
C LYS A 3 -24.72 -3.22 -66.46
N PHE A 4 -25.00 -2.71 -65.26
CA PHE A 4 -25.06 -3.54 -64.04
C PHE A 4 -25.92 -2.86 -62.98
N SER A 5 -26.82 -3.65 -62.41
CA SER A 5 -27.79 -3.32 -61.35
C SER A 5 -27.15 -3.66 -60.00
N SER A 6 -27.40 -2.87 -58.97
CA SER A 6 -27.27 -3.33 -57.58
C SER A 6 -28.33 -2.67 -56.71
N LEU A 7 -29.13 -3.55 -56.10
CA LEU A 7 -30.20 -3.30 -55.14
C LEU A 7 -29.64 -2.58 -53.89
N ILE A 8 -30.28 -1.48 -53.48
CA ILE A 8 -30.10 -0.91 -52.15
C ILE A 8 -31.17 -1.55 -51.25
N THR A 9 -30.72 -2.45 -50.38
CA THR A 9 -31.57 -3.03 -49.33
C THR A 9 -31.44 -2.14 -48.10
N LEU A 10 -32.49 -1.40 -47.74
CA LEU A 10 -32.56 -0.70 -46.46
C LEU A 10 -32.62 -1.74 -45.33
N ILE A 11 -31.51 -1.89 -44.61
CA ILE A 11 -31.48 -2.60 -43.33
C ILE A 11 -31.86 -1.57 -42.27
N THR A 12 -33.11 -1.61 -41.81
CA THR A 12 -33.49 -0.97 -40.54
C THR A 12 -32.91 -1.79 -39.40
N LEU A 13 -31.77 -1.35 -38.85
CA LEU A 13 -31.26 -1.87 -37.59
C LEU A 13 -32.23 -1.43 -36.47
N PRO A 14 -32.78 -2.36 -35.68
CA PRO A 14 -33.51 -1.98 -34.49
C PRO A 14 -32.50 -1.34 -33.52
N ILE A 15 -32.80 -0.12 -33.06
CA ILE A 15 -32.13 0.46 -31.91
C ILE A 15 -32.56 -0.39 -30.72
N ILE A 16 -31.74 -1.37 -30.35
CA ILE A 16 -31.85 -2.04 -29.07
C ILE A 16 -31.35 -1.02 -28.05
N THR A 17 -32.25 -0.22 -27.48
CA THR A 17 -31.96 0.50 -26.24
C THR A 17 -31.86 -0.56 -25.16
N ASN A 18 -30.64 -1.01 -24.89
CA ASN A 18 -30.33 -1.94 -23.82
C ASN A 18 -30.54 -1.18 -22.50
N THR A 19 -31.78 -1.18 -21.99
CA THR A 19 -32.10 -0.54 -20.72
C THR A 19 -31.50 -1.41 -19.62
N GLN A 20 -30.43 -0.92 -19.00
CA GLN A 20 -29.74 -1.60 -17.91
C GLN A 20 -30.61 -1.55 -16.65
N THR A 21 -31.53 -2.50 -16.52
CA THR A 21 -32.38 -2.62 -15.33
C THR A 21 -31.55 -3.13 -14.17
N ILE A 22 -31.34 -2.30 -13.14
CA ILE A 22 -30.73 -2.74 -11.88
C ILE A 22 -31.82 -3.14 -10.87
N SER A 23 -31.49 -4.09 -10.01
CA SER A 23 -32.26 -4.36 -8.78
C SER A 23 -31.51 -3.70 -7.63
N CYS A 24 -32.20 -2.91 -6.81
CA CYS A 24 -31.55 -2.35 -5.62
C CYS A 24 -31.34 -3.46 -4.58
N PRO A 25 -30.15 -3.53 -3.95
CA PRO A 25 -29.93 -4.47 -2.86
C PRO A 25 -30.82 -4.09 -1.66
N SER A 26 -30.99 -5.05 -0.75
CA SER A 26 -31.62 -4.81 0.56
C SER A 26 -30.56 -4.86 1.65
N VAL A 27 -30.73 -4.05 2.69
CA VAL A 27 -29.94 -4.18 3.93
C VAL A 27 -30.81 -4.78 5.03
N SER A 28 -30.29 -5.76 5.78
CA SER A 28 -30.97 -6.36 6.94
C SER A 28 -30.09 -6.28 8.18
N CYS A 29 -30.71 -5.95 9.32
CA CYS A 29 -30.07 -5.88 10.63
C CYS A 29 -30.81 -6.70 11.70
N ASP A 30 -31.64 -7.65 11.29
CA ASP A 30 -32.63 -8.28 12.17
C ASP A 30 -32.09 -9.45 13.00
N ALA A 31 -30.92 -9.97 12.64
CA ALA A 31 -30.34 -11.17 13.23
C ALA A 31 -28.83 -11.04 13.45
N PRO A 32 -28.30 -11.66 14.52
CA PRO A 32 -26.86 -11.73 14.74
C PRO A 32 -26.17 -12.49 13.60
N LEU A 33 -24.94 -12.09 13.31
CA LEU A 33 -24.08 -12.71 12.31
C LEU A 33 -23.09 -13.67 12.99
N ASP A 34 -22.62 -14.66 12.23
CA ASP A 34 -21.69 -15.65 12.74
C ASP A 34 -20.33 -15.03 13.09
N GLY A 35 -19.66 -15.57 14.10
CA GLY A 35 -18.27 -15.24 14.41
C GLY A 35 -18.01 -13.79 14.84
N ASN A 36 -18.95 -13.13 15.53
CA ASN A 36 -18.85 -11.73 15.97
C ASN A 36 -18.74 -10.73 14.79
N ALA A 37 -19.33 -11.08 13.64
CA ALA A 37 -19.39 -10.20 12.48
C ALA A 37 -20.41 -9.06 12.69
N CYS A 38 -20.08 -7.86 12.25
CA CYS A 38 -20.98 -6.70 12.24
C CYS A 38 -21.42 -6.29 10.84
N TYR A 39 -20.76 -6.84 9.82
CA TYR A 39 -21.02 -6.57 8.41
C TYR A 39 -20.77 -7.85 7.62
N GLU A 40 -21.70 -8.21 6.74
CA GLU A 40 -21.57 -9.33 5.82
C GLU A 40 -22.16 -8.95 4.45
N HIS A 41 -21.35 -9.14 3.41
CA HIS A 41 -21.75 -9.05 2.02
C HIS A 41 -22.11 -10.45 1.50
N ASP A 42 -23.20 -10.59 0.74
CA ASP A 42 -23.66 -11.88 0.19
C ASP A 42 -22.74 -12.54 -0.85
N THR A 43 -21.57 -11.96 -1.13
CA THR A 43 -20.60 -12.38 -2.17
C THR A 43 -21.15 -12.50 -3.60
N GLN A 44 -22.36 -12.00 -3.89
CA GLN A 44 -22.98 -12.07 -5.21
C GLN A 44 -22.71 -10.80 -6.04
N GLN A 45 -22.78 -10.94 -7.37
CA GLN A 45 -22.82 -9.82 -8.31
C GLN A 45 -23.92 -10.09 -9.37
N PRO A 46 -25.02 -9.31 -9.43
CA PRO A 46 -25.39 -8.21 -8.54
C PRO A 46 -25.45 -8.60 -7.06
N VAL A 47 -25.28 -7.59 -6.22
CA VAL A 47 -25.50 -7.72 -4.77
C VAL A 47 -26.99 -7.75 -4.52
N VAL A 48 -27.47 -8.71 -3.75
CA VAL A 48 -28.90 -8.86 -3.42
C VAL A 48 -29.14 -8.41 -1.98
N ILE A 49 -28.28 -8.83 -1.07
CA ILE A 49 -28.42 -8.54 0.35
C ILE A 49 -27.07 -8.17 0.99
N ILE A 50 -27.12 -7.13 1.82
CA ILE A 50 -26.05 -6.78 2.75
C ILE A 50 -26.63 -6.93 4.14
N ARG A 51 -25.88 -7.56 5.05
CA ARG A 51 -26.30 -7.70 6.43
C ARG A 51 -25.41 -6.88 7.33
N GLY A 52 -26.03 -6.13 8.22
CA GLY A 52 -25.36 -5.40 9.29
C GLY A 52 -25.79 -5.97 10.63
N TYR A 53 -24.98 -5.80 11.66
CA TYR A 53 -25.40 -6.06 13.03
C TYR A 53 -24.62 -5.19 14.01
N SER A 54 -25.31 -4.64 15.00
CA SER A 54 -24.67 -3.77 15.98
C SER A 54 -23.77 -4.56 16.92
N CYS A 55 -22.52 -4.13 17.02
CA CYS A 55 -21.54 -4.72 17.94
C CYS A 55 -21.95 -4.68 19.42
N GLU A 56 -22.81 -3.75 19.81
CA GLU A 56 -23.30 -3.66 21.18
C GLU A 56 -24.17 -4.88 21.56
N THR A 57 -24.79 -5.53 20.58
CA THR A 57 -25.74 -6.62 20.82
C THR A 57 -25.05 -7.95 21.15
N TYR A 58 -23.75 -8.10 20.83
CA TYR A 58 -22.94 -9.28 21.19
C TYR A 58 -22.60 -9.36 22.68
N GLN A 59 -22.94 -8.33 23.46
CA GLN A 59 -22.78 -8.27 24.93
C GLN A 59 -23.64 -9.30 25.68
N LEU A 60 -24.72 -9.81 25.08
CA LEU A 60 -25.64 -10.72 25.75
C LEU A 60 -25.19 -12.19 25.74
N LEU A 61 -24.11 -12.53 25.03
CA LEU A 61 -23.70 -13.92 24.79
C LEU A 61 -22.31 -14.29 25.34
N ASP A 62 -21.37 -13.34 25.47
CA ASP A 62 -20.01 -13.63 25.94
C ASP A 62 -19.54 -12.64 27.02
N ALA A 63 -19.00 -13.17 28.13
CA ALA A 63 -18.53 -12.39 29.29
C ALA A 63 -17.26 -11.52 29.03
N GLY A 64 -16.87 -11.33 27.77
CA GLY A 64 -15.70 -10.55 27.36
C GLY A 64 -15.99 -9.41 26.36
N SER A 65 -17.20 -9.32 25.81
CA SER A 65 -17.60 -8.28 24.85
C SER A 65 -18.17 -7.08 25.61
N GLY A 66 -17.39 -5.99 25.70
CA GLY A 66 -17.85 -4.73 26.30
C GLY A 66 -18.61 -3.82 25.31
N PRO A 67 -19.22 -2.70 25.78
CA PRO A 67 -19.78 -1.62 24.94
C PRO A 67 -18.77 -0.87 24.08
N ASP A 68 -17.50 -1.23 24.20
CA ASP A 68 -16.38 -0.53 23.58
C ASP A 68 -15.96 -1.18 22.26
N GLN A 69 -16.89 -1.80 21.52
CA GLN A 69 -16.62 -2.44 20.23
C GLN A 69 -17.21 -1.65 19.05
N VAL A 70 -16.40 -1.48 18.02
CA VAL A 70 -16.75 -0.82 16.76
C VAL A 70 -16.61 -1.81 15.60
N CYS A 71 -17.40 -1.60 14.55
CA CYS A 71 -17.33 -2.46 13.38
C CYS A 71 -16.08 -2.16 12.54
N ASP A 72 -15.31 -3.19 12.17
CA ASP A 72 -14.24 -3.11 11.16
C ASP A 72 -14.84 -3.07 9.75
N PHE A 73 -15.58 -2.00 9.47
CA PHE A 73 -16.15 -1.69 8.17
C PHE A 73 -15.68 -0.31 7.71
N SER A 74 -15.34 -0.21 6.44
CA SER A 74 -15.02 1.05 5.76
C SER A 74 -15.16 0.85 4.26
N LEU A 75 -15.80 1.78 3.56
CA LEU A 75 -16.03 1.71 2.10
C LEU A 75 -14.72 1.59 1.29
N SER A 76 -13.60 2.07 1.85
CA SER A 76 -12.28 1.98 1.23
C SER A 76 -11.73 0.55 1.17
N TYR A 77 -12.13 -0.32 2.09
CA TYR A 77 -11.55 -1.66 2.24
C TYR A 77 -12.57 -2.80 2.23
N SER A 78 -13.84 -2.48 2.42
CA SER A 78 -14.94 -3.47 2.48
C SER A 78 -15.65 -3.52 1.13
N ALA A 79 -16.18 -4.69 0.79
CA ALA A 79 -16.95 -4.87 -0.42
C ALA A 79 -18.19 -4.00 -0.31
N TRP A 80 -18.62 -3.38 -1.40
CA TRP A 80 -19.82 -2.57 -1.41
C TRP A 80 -20.40 -2.56 -2.82
N PHE A 81 -21.70 -2.36 -2.92
CA PHE A 81 -22.36 -2.29 -4.21
C PHE A 81 -22.00 -0.98 -4.94
N ASP A 82 -21.77 -1.05 -6.25
CA ASP A 82 -21.73 0.13 -7.13
C ASP A 82 -22.96 0.08 -8.05
N GLU A 83 -23.82 1.10 -7.99
CA GLU A 83 -25.04 1.20 -8.80
C GLU A 83 -24.77 1.10 -10.30
N ARG A 84 -23.58 1.53 -10.74
CA ARG A 84 -23.17 1.50 -12.16
C ARG A 84 -22.77 0.12 -12.63
N TYR A 85 -22.50 -0.82 -11.72
CA TYR A 85 -22.05 -2.17 -12.04
C TYR A 85 -23.02 -3.25 -11.56
N GLN A 86 -24.14 -2.90 -10.91
CA GLN A 86 -25.13 -3.87 -10.43
C GLN A 86 -25.71 -4.76 -11.55
N TYR A 87 -25.94 -4.23 -12.75
CA TYR A 87 -26.46 -5.06 -13.85
C TYR A 87 -25.42 -6.03 -14.44
N LEU A 88 -24.13 -5.86 -14.12
CA LEU A 88 -23.06 -6.72 -14.63
C LEU A 88 -23.02 -8.02 -13.84
N THR A 89 -23.45 -9.12 -14.45
CA THR A 89 -23.34 -10.46 -13.85
C THR A 89 -22.01 -11.16 -14.17
N LYS A 90 -21.30 -10.68 -15.21
CA LYS A 90 -19.98 -11.18 -15.64
C LYS A 90 -19.18 -10.02 -16.26
N GLY A 91 -17.87 -10.04 -16.09
CA GLY A 91 -16.96 -9.06 -16.71
C GLY A 91 -15.50 -9.48 -16.56
N THR A 92 -14.64 -8.97 -17.46
CA THR A 92 -13.18 -9.20 -17.41
C THR A 92 -12.43 -8.05 -16.73
N ASN A 93 -13.11 -6.91 -16.48
CA ASN A 93 -12.50 -5.75 -15.86
C ASN A 93 -12.61 -5.84 -14.33
N GLN A 94 -11.49 -6.15 -13.70
CA GLN A 94 -11.37 -6.28 -12.25
C GLN A 94 -11.75 -5.00 -11.48
N SER A 95 -11.64 -3.82 -12.09
CA SER A 95 -12.02 -2.54 -11.44
C SER A 95 -13.53 -2.32 -11.32
N GLN A 96 -14.35 -3.14 -11.98
CA GLN A 96 -15.81 -3.08 -11.92
C GLN A 96 -16.41 -4.07 -10.91
N SER A 97 -15.57 -4.85 -10.22
CA SER A 97 -16.00 -5.84 -9.23
C SER A 97 -16.19 -5.20 -7.85
N ALA A 98 -17.34 -5.45 -7.22
CA ALA A 98 -17.65 -5.00 -5.86
C ALA A 98 -16.78 -5.67 -4.78
N ILE A 99 -16.25 -6.87 -5.07
CA ILE A 99 -15.57 -7.74 -4.09
C ILE A 99 -14.05 -7.85 -4.31
N ASN A 100 -13.54 -7.45 -5.48
CA ASN A 100 -12.13 -7.63 -5.80
C ASN A 100 -11.22 -6.83 -4.86
N ARG A 101 -10.32 -7.53 -4.13
CA ARG A 101 -9.43 -6.95 -3.10
C ARG A 101 -10.18 -6.18 -2.01
N LYS A 102 -11.42 -6.58 -1.70
CA LYS A 102 -12.26 -5.97 -0.67
C LYS A 102 -12.73 -7.02 0.35
N LYS A 103 -12.85 -6.63 1.62
CA LYS A 103 -13.37 -7.50 2.69
C LYS A 103 -14.87 -7.71 2.53
N THR A 104 -15.32 -8.96 2.42
CA THR A 104 -16.76 -9.28 2.37
C THR A 104 -17.40 -9.40 3.75
N VAL A 105 -16.59 -9.51 4.81
CA VAL A 105 -17.05 -9.58 6.20
C VAL A 105 -16.26 -8.60 7.05
N GLY A 106 -16.97 -7.85 7.91
CA GLY A 106 -16.42 -6.96 8.92
C GLY A 106 -16.74 -7.50 10.30
N TYR A 107 -15.79 -7.40 11.24
CA TYR A 107 -15.90 -7.95 12.59
C TYR A 107 -15.92 -6.85 13.64
N CYS A 108 -16.59 -7.12 14.76
CA CYS A 108 -16.52 -6.24 15.92
C CYS A 108 -15.11 -6.27 16.52
N ARG A 109 -14.53 -5.09 16.69
CA ARG A 109 -13.18 -4.88 17.23
C ARG A 109 -13.26 -3.96 18.43
N ASP A 110 -12.43 -4.23 19.43
CA ASP A 110 -12.29 -3.30 20.56
C ASP A 110 -11.76 -1.95 20.05
N VAL A 111 -12.35 -0.87 20.54
CA VAL A 111 -12.00 0.50 20.17
C VAL A 111 -10.51 0.79 20.33
N VAL A 112 -9.82 0.18 21.30
CA VAL A 112 -8.36 0.32 21.50
C VAL A 112 -7.56 -0.10 20.27
N SER A 113 -8.02 -1.10 19.54
CA SER A 113 -7.37 -1.57 18.30
C SER A 113 -7.45 -0.54 17.16
N VAL A 114 -8.40 0.40 17.25
CA VAL A 114 -8.62 1.46 16.25
C VAL A 114 -7.79 2.72 16.54
N TYR A 115 -7.28 2.88 17.77
CA TYR A 115 -6.39 3.99 18.17
C TYR A 115 -4.92 3.71 17.85
N GLN A 116 -4.60 3.58 16.56
CA GLN A 116 -3.24 3.44 16.05
C GLN A 116 -2.95 4.51 15.01
N ASN A 117 -1.66 4.84 14.81
CA ASN A 117 -1.19 5.82 13.83
C ASN A 117 -1.84 7.22 13.97
N LEU A 118 -1.99 7.67 15.22
CA LEU A 118 -2.60 8.94 15.58
C LEU A 118 -1.66 10.12 15.23
N ASN A 119 -2.23 11.15 14.60
CA ASN A 119 -1.51 12.39 14.31
C ASN A 119 -1.26 13.21 15.59
N ASN A 120 -0.34 14.18 15.51
CA ASN A 120 -0.01 15.02 16.65
C ASN A 120 -1.22 15.86 17.09
N GLY A 121 -1.39 16.06 18.40
CA GLY A 121 -2.55 16.69 19.03
C GLY A 121 -3.62 15.72 19.50
N ARG A 122 -3.63 14.50 18.98
CA ARG A 122 -4.57 13.45 19.38
C ARG A 122 -4.25 12.86 20.74
N ALA A 123 -5.27 12.40 21.47
CA ALA A 123 -5.08 11.74 22.76
C ALA A 123 -4.50 10.34 22.57
N CYS A 124 -3.52 9.98 23.41
CA CYS A 124 -2.83 8.70 23.38
C CYS A 124 -2.61 8.17 24.80
N GLN A 125 -2.42 6.85 24.88
CA GLN A 125 -2.05 6.14 26.11
C GLN A 125 -0.58 5.73 26.08
N ASP A 126 -0.12 5.27 24.92
CA ASP A 126 1.26 4.88 24.69
C ASP A 126 1.82 5.55 23.44
N SER A 127 3.14 5.78 23.46
CA SER A 127 3.88 6.37 22.34
C SER A 127 3.73 5.57 21.05
N SER A 128 3.55 4.25 21.09
CA SER A 128 3.35 3.40 19.91
C SER A 128 2.14 3.81 19.07
N GLN A 129 1.10 4.35 19.70
CA GLN A 129 -0.14 4.78 19.04
C GLN A 129 0.05 6.04 18.20
N CYS A 130 1.07 6.86 18.50
CA CYS A 130 1.34 8.11 17.78
C CYS A 130 2.22 7.88 16.55
N ASN A 131 2.00 8.65 15.48
CA ASN A 131 2.90 8.70 14.33
C ASN A 131 4.28 9.23 14.72
N SER A 132 4.32 10.24 15.61
CA SER A 132 5.56 10.79 16.19
C SER A 132 6.30 9.85 17.14
N LYS A 133 5.71 8.69 17.48
CA LYS A 133 6.20 7.77 18.51
C LYS A 133 6.45 8.45 19.86
N ARG A 134 5.69 9.51 20.15
CA ARG A 134 5.85 10.33 21.34
C ARG A 134 4.51 10.75 21.91
N CYS A 135 4.13 10.12 23.03
CA CYS A 135 2.96 10.46 23.81
C CYS A 135 3.39 11.19 25.10
N VAL A 136 3.15 12.49 25.19
CA VAL A 136 3.51 13.31 26.37
C VAL A 136 2.25 13.89 26.98
N GLY A 137 2.03 13.65 28.28
CA GLY A 137 0.83 14.11 28.96
C GLY A 137 -0.46 13.50 28.41
N GLY A 138 -0.37 12.31 27.80
CA GLY A 138 -1.50 11.65 27.14
C GLY A 138 -1.87 12.24 25.77
N ILE A 139 -0.99 13.03 25.15
CA ILE A 139 -1.20 13.65 23.83
C ILE A 139 -0.03 13.31 22.90
N CYS A 140 -0.32 12.96 21.65
CA CYS A 140 0.68 12.74 20.63
C CYS A 140 1.37 14.08 20.31
N THR A 141 2.67 14.18 20.55
CA THR A 141 3.41 15.44 20.38
C THR A 141 4.42 15.35 19.26
N GLY A 142 4.34 16.30 18.33
CA GLY A 142 5.27 16.42 17.22
C GLY A 142 6.49 17.29 17.54
N LEU A 143 7.16 17.72 16.48
CA LEU A 143 8.28 18.63 16.49
C LEU A 143 7.82 20.10 16.55
N ASP A 144 8.52 20.90 17.35
CA ASP A 144 8.22 22.32 17.54
C ASP A 144 8.74 23.19 16.39
N ASN A 145 8.38 24.48 16.40
CA ASN A 145 8.82 25.45 15.41
C ASN A 145 10.35 25.43 15.19
N ASN A 146 10.78 25.53 13.93
CA ASN A 146 12.16 25.47 13.45
C ASN A 146 12.89 24.13 13.62
N ALA A 147 12.23 23.07 14.13
CA ALA A 147 12.82 21.74 14.15
C ALA A 147 12.80 21.10 12.75
N ASN A 148 13.81 20.28 12.44
CA ASN A 148 13.91 19.60 11.15
C ASN A 148 12.84 18.51 11.00
N CYS A 149 12.06 18.58 9.93
CA CYS A 149 10.96 17.68 9.63
C CYS A 149 11.12 17.03 8.26
N HIS A 150 10.48 15.88 8.05
CA HIS A 150 10.40 15.20 6.77
C HIS A 150 9.00 15.33 6.14
N SER A 151 7.96 15.20 6.96
CA SER A 151 6.56 15.26 6.55
C SER A 151 5.75 16.23 7.41
N HIS A 152 4.59 16.69 6.93
CA HIS A 152 3.70 17.55 7.74
C HIS A 152 3.34 16.90 9.08
N GLY A 153 3.12 15.58 9.10
CA GLY A 153 2.77 14.84 10.31
C GLY A 153 3.87 14.71 11.36
N ASP A 154 5.11 15.12 11.05
CA ASP A 154 6.19 15.17 12.05
C ASP A 154 6.04 16.39 12.96
N CYS A 155 5.41 17.45 12.45
CA CYS A 155 5.27 18.72 13.15
C CYS A 155 4.12 18.68 14.17
N ASN A 156 4.27 19.45 15.24
CA ASN A 156 3.24 19.57 16.25
C ASN A 156 2.01 20.32 15.69
N THR A 157 0.86 20.24 16.38
CA THR A 157 -0.35 21.00 16.01
C THR A 157 -0.05 22.49 15.84
N GLY A 158 -0.60 23.11 14.80
CA GLY A 158 -0.33 24.52 14.48
C GLY A 158 0.92 24.77 13.64
N TYR A 159 1.62 23.71 13.23
CA TYR A 159 2.79 23.77 12.35
C TYR A 159 2.64 22.84 11.15
N PHE A 160 3.36 23.15 10.08
CA PHE A 160 3.52 22.29 8.90
C PHE A 160 5.00 22.15 8.56
N CYS A 161 5.37 21.07 7.88
CA CYS A 161 6.73 20.90 7.40
C CYS A 161 7.00 21.76 6.17
N ASN A 162 7.75 22.85 6.34
CA ASN A 162 8.10 23.76 5.26
C ASN A 162 9.40 23.32 4.61
N LYS A 163 9.34 22.91 3.35
CA LYS A 163 10.52 22.51 2.57
C LYS A 163 11.22 23.76 2.05
N ALA A 164 12.41 24.07 2.56
CA ALA A 164 13.18 25.20 2.05
C ALA A 164 13.49 25.02 0.55
N LEU A 165 13.36 26.10 -0.22
CA LEU A 165 13.62 26.12 -1.67
C LEU A 165 15.07 26.46 -2.04
N LEU A 166 15.91 26.72 -1.05
CA LEU A 166 17.32 27.09 -1.22
C LEU A 166 18.20 26.14 -0.40
N TRP A 167 19.36 25.80 -0.93
CA TRP A 167 20.37 24.98 -0.27
C TRP A 167 20.71 25.51 1.14
N PRO A 168 20.83 24.67 2.18
CA PRO A 168 20.85 23.20 2.19
C PRO A 168 19.48 22.51 2.27
N TYR A 169 18.41 23.15 1.78
CA TYR A 169 17.03 22.67 1.81
C TYR A 169 16.55 22.16 3.19
N PRO A 170 16.89 22.83 4.30
CA PRO A 170 16.41 22.38 5.61
C PRO A 170 14.90 22.48 5.63
N SER A 171 14.23 21.33 5.74
CA SER A 171 12.79 21.30 5.93
C SER A 171 12.51 21.48 7.41
N THR A 172 11.80 22.54 7.77
CA THR A 172 11.58 22.88 9.18
C THR A 172 10.11 23.07 9.50
N CYS A 173 9.69 22.62 10.68
CA CYS A 173 8.35 22.90 11.16
C CYS A 173 8.14 24.41 11.27
N THR A 174 7.16 24.91 10.53
CA THR A 174 6.85 26.32 10.40
C THR A 174 5.40 26.53 10.75
N LYS A 175 5.06 27.66 11.37
CA LYS A 175 3.68 27.96 11.78
C LYS A 175 2.74 27.92 10.56
N LEU A 176 1.54 27.36 10.74
CA LEU A 176 0.52 27.33 9.70
C LEU A 176 0.25 28.72 9.14
N LYS A 177 0.02 28.74 7.83
CA LYS A 177 -0.27 29.94 7.06
C LYS A 177 -1.68 30.41 7.31
N THR A 178 -1.82 31.72 7.43
CA THR A 178 -3.10 32.40 7.65
C THR A 178 -3.82 32.67 6.33
N SER A 179 -5.09 33.11 6.42
CA SER A 179 -5.90 33.38 5.24
C SER A 179 -5.21 34.32 4.26
N TYR A 180 -5.23 33.95 2.97
CA TYR A 180 -4.66 34.65 1.83
C TYR A 180 -3.12 34.68 1.74
N GLU A 181 -2.40 34.02 2.65
CA GLU A 181 -0.96 33.79 2.49
C GLU A 181 -0.68 32.75 1.40
N GLN A 182 0.44 32.90 0.67
CA GLN A 182 0.81 32.01 -0.42
C GLN A 182 1.10 30.60 0.06
N CYS A 183 0.55 29.58 -0.59
CA CYS A 183 0.68 28.18 -0.19
C CYS A 183 0.99 27.27 -1.39
N THR A 184 1.48 26.06 -1.09
CA THR A 184 1.65 25.01 -2.11
C THR A 184 0.84 23.74 -1.84
N GLU A 185 0.51 23.46 -0.59
CA GLU A 185 -0.27 22.29 -0.17
C GLU A 185 -1.35 22.72 0.85
N ASP A 186 -2.42 21.94 0.97
CA ASP A 186 -3.56 22.26 1.85
C ASP A 186 -3.18 22.22 3.33
N GLU A 187 -2.16 21.42 3.67
CA GLU A 187 -1.61 21.16 4.98
C GLU A 187 -0.80 22.35 5.51
N GLU A 188 -0.34 23.25 4.63
CA GLU A 188 0.35 24.48 5.01
C GLU A 188 -0.62 25.52 5.58
N CYS A 189 -1.89 25.44 5.18
CA CYS A 189 -2.93 26.36 5.59
C CYS A 189 -3.54 25.94 6.92
N GLY A 190 -4.07 26.90 7.68
CA GLY A 190 -4.88 26.62 8.87
C GLY A 190 -5.97 25.55 8.61
N ILE A 191 -6.42 24.87 9.67
CA ILE A 191 -7.37 23.74 9.53
C ILE A 191 -8.69 24.15 8.87
N ALA A 192 -9.14 25.39 9.06
CA ALA A 192 -10.32 25.99 8.42
C ALA A 192 -10.04 26.60 7.02
N ASN A 193 -8.85 26.36 6.45
CA ASN A 193 -8.42 26.89 5.16
C ASN A 193 -7.92 25.77 4.25
N TYR A 194 -7.87 26.03 2.95
CA TYR A 194 -7.28 25.14 1.94
C TYR A 194 -6.51 25.95 0.89
N CYS A 195 -5.61 25.30 0.15
CA CYS A 195 -4.67 25.96 -0.72
C CYS A 195 -5.20 26.09 -2.16
N TRP A 196 -5.63 27.29 -2.55
CA TRP A 196 -6.31 27.50 -3.83
C TRP A 196 -6.03 28.87 -4.47
N TYR A 197 -6.51 29.08 -5.70
CA TYR A 197 -6.35 30.33 -6.44
C TYR A 197 -7.38 31.36 -5.98
N ALA A 198 -6.93 32.48 -5.38
CA ALA A 198 -7.84 33.52 -4.88
C ALA A 198 -8.50 34.32 -6.02
N SER A 199 -7.87 34.36 -7.20
CA SER A 199 -8.39 35.05 -8.37
C SER A 199 -8.03 34.33 -9.67
N ALA A 200 -8.67 34.72 -10.78
CA ALA A 200 -8.28 34.24 -12.10
C ALA A 200 -6.87 34.70 -12.49
N GLU A 201 -6.45 35.89 -12.02
CA GLU A 201 -5.10 36.41 -12.22
C GLU A 201 -4.08 35.48 -11.55
N ASP A 202 -4.28 35.13 -10.28
CA ASP A 202 -3.45 34.19 -9.52
C ASP A 202 -3.28 32.83 -10.21
N ARG A 203 -4.28 32.39 -11.00
CA ARG A 203 -4.22 31.17 -11.79
C ARG A 203 -3.38 31.31 -13.07
N THR A 204 -3.37 32.50 -13.65
CA THR A 204 -2.71 32.81 -14.94
C THR A 204 -1.32 33.41 -14.80
N THR A 205 -0.95 33.89 -13.61
CA THR A 205 0.43 34.30 -13.30
C THR A 205 1.39 33.13 -13.53
N VAL A 206 2.65 33.47 -13.85
CA VAL A 206 3.70 32.48 -14.11
C VAL A 206 4.85 32.72 -13.13
N PRO A 207 5.11 31.79 -12.18
CA PRO A 207 4.31 30.58 -11.90
C PRO A 207 2.95 30.92 -11.25
N PRO A 208 1.93 30.03 -11.39
CA PRO A 208 0.62 30.24 -10.75
C PRO A 208 0.75 30.33 -9.23
N VAL A 209 0.01 31.26 -8.62
CA VAL A 209 0.08 31.55 -7.19
C VAL A 209 -1.15 31.02 -6.49
N ARG A 210 -0.99 30.09 -5.54
CA ARG A 210 -2.07 29.65 -4.66
C ARG A 210 -1.95 30.32 -3.30
N LYS A 211 -3.07 30.50 -2.63
CA LYS A 211 -3.22 31.16 -1.33
C LYS A 211 -4.16 30.37 -0.43
N CYS A 212 -3.99 30.48 0.88
CA CYS A 212 -4.84 29.82 1.87
C CYS A 212 -6.23 30.46 1.92
N LEU A 213 -7.21 29.87 1.23
CA LEU A 213 -8.58 30.37 1.22
C LEU A 213 -9.40 29.76 2.37
N PRO A 214 -10.25 30.55 3.06
CA PRO A 214 -11.12 30.03 4.10
C PRO A 214 -12.22 29.13 3.52
N LEU A 215 -12.37 27.93 4.08
CA LEU A 215 -13.34 26.93 3.66
C LEU A 215 -14.78 27.42 3.87
N TYR A 216 -15.65 27.13 2.91
CA TYR A 216 -17.10 27.35 2.91
C TYR A 216 -17.50 28.76 3.39
N SER A 217 -16.77 29.77 2.93
CA SER A 217 -16.84 31.12 3.48
C SER A 217 -17.61 32.10 2.62
N GLN A 218 -17.56 31.95 1.29
CA GLN A 218 -18.13 32.91 0.36
C GLN A 218 -19.58 32.64 -0.01
N GLU A 219 -20.33 33.71 -0.22
CA GLU A 219 -21.69 33.65 -0.75
C GLU A 219 -21.70 33.43 -2.26
N ASP A 220 -22.86 33.00 -2.77
CA ASP A 220 -23.14 32.92 -4.20
C ASP A 220 -22.86 34.26 -4.89
N GLY A 221 -22.23 34.20 -6.06
CA GLY A 221 -21.75 35.37 -6.80
C GLY A 221 -20.29 35.71 -6.60
N ALA A 222 -19.63 35.21 -5.55
CA ALA A 222 -18.20 35.45 -5.34
C ALA A 222 -17.35 34.80 -6.44
N SER A 223 -16.44 35.57 -7.04
CA SER A 223 -15.52 35.11 -8.08
C SER A 223 -14.14 34.75 -7.51
N PHE A 224 -13.52 33.69 -8.01
CA PHE A 224 -12.16 33.26 -7.65
C PHE A 224 -11.51 32.47 -8.79
N GLY A 225 -10.31 31.91 -8.58
CA GLY A 225 -9.61 31.15 -9.62
C GLY A 225 -10.16 29.73 -9.77
N TRP A 226 -10.49 29.34 -11.01
CA TRP A 226 -10.89 27.97 -11.36
C TRP A 226 -9.68 27.13 -11.75
N SER A 227 -9.67 25.86 -11.35
CA SER A 227 -8.73 24.87 -11.86
C SER A 227 -9.38 23.51 -12.00
N SER A 228 -9.10 22.83 -13.11
CA SER A 228 -9.54 21.46 -13.41
C SER A 228 -8.48 20.79 -14.29
N ALA A 229 -8.29 19.47 -14.12
CA ALA A 229 -7.36 18.69 -14.91
C ALA A 229 -7.96 18.42 -16.30
N GLY A 230 -7.36 18.99 -17.35
CA GLY A 230 -7.72 18.66 -18.74
C GLY A 230 -8.76 19.55 -19.42
N LEU A 231 -9.27 20.60 -18.76
CA LEU A 231 -10.12 21.60 -19.43
C LEU A 231 -9.28 22.51 -20.34
N THR A 232 -9.67 22.59 -21.60
CA THR A 232 -9.17 23.55 -22.60
C THR A 232 -10.23 24.60 -22.92
N LEU A 233 -9.83 25.69 -23.58
CA LEU A 233 -10.76 26.74 -24.04
C LEU A 233 -11.86 26.23 -25.00
N SER A 234 -11.69 25.05 -25.59
CA SER A 234 -12.67 24.40 -26.47
C SER A 234 -13.48 23.30 -25.79
N SER A 235 -13.23 23.01 -24.51
CA SER A 235 -13.91 21.95 -23.78
C SER A 235 -15.35 22.33 -23.46
N SER A 236 -16.26 21.37 -23.54
CA SER A 236 -17.65 21.57 -23.12
C SER A 236 -17.75 21.54 -21.60
N PHE A 237 -18.60 22.36 -21.00
CA PHE A 237 -18.87 22.31 -19.56
C PHE A 237 -19.42 20.95 -19.10
N ARG A 238 -19.99 20.15 -20.01
CA ARG A 238 -20.44 18.77 -19.75
C ARG A 238 -19.29 17.79 -19.49
N GLN A 239 -18.04 18.20 -19.70
CA GLN A 239 -16.84 17.41 -19.42
C GLN A 239 -16.25 17.68 -18.03
N ILE A 240 -16.81 18.63 -17.27
CA ILE A 240 -16.36 18.92 -15.91
C ILE A 240 -16.81 17.78 -14.99
N SER A 241 -15.86 17.24 -14.22
CA SER A 241 -16.13 16.17 -13.26
C SER A 241 -16.87 16.70 -12.02
N TYR A 242 -17.58 15.82 -11.31
CA TYR A 242 -18.22 16.19 -10.04
C TYR A 242 -17.18 16.66 -9.02
N GLU A 243 -16.03 16.00 -9.00
CA GLU A 243 -14.90 16.29 -8.11
C GLU A 243 -14.30 17.68 -8.37
N ASP A 244 -14.31 18.15 -9.63
CA ASP A 244 -13.91 19.52 -9.94
C ASP A 244 -14.87 20.56 -9.33
N TYR A 245 -16.18 20.32 -9.42
CA TYR A 245 -17.19 21.20 -8.82
C TYR A 245 -17.05 21.25 -7.30
N GLU A 246 -16.87 20.11 -6.65
CA GLU A 246 -16.69 20.01 -5.20
C GLU A 246 -15.38 20.66 -4.75
N ARG A 247 -14.25 20.37 -5.43
CA ARG A 247 -12.93 20.89 -5.06
C ARG A 247 -12.84 22.41 -5.19
N ASN A 248 -13.34 22.97 -6.29
CA ASN A 248 -13.42 24.43 -6.45
C ASN A 248 -14.46 25.02 -5.49
N GLY A 249 -15.57 24.31 -5.26
CA GLY A 249 -16.66 24.71 -4.39
C GLY A 249 -16.31 24.81 -2.90
N LYS A 250 -15.16 24.28 -2.46
CA LYS A 250 -14.65 24.40 -1.08
C LYS A 250 -14.51 25.84 -0.57
N TYR A 251 -14.45 26.85 -1.44
CA TYR A 251 -14.46 28.26 -1.02
C TYR A 251 -15.88 28.80 -0.73
N CYS A 252 -16.91 28.18 -1.31
CA CYS A 252 -18.29 28.64 -1.35
C CYS A 252 -19.11 28.01 -0.23
N LYS A 253 -20.02 28.76 0.39
CA LYS A 253 -20.93 28.26 1.44
C LYS A 253 -21.81 27.11 0.95
N SER A 254 -22.20 27.13 -0.32
CA SER A 254 -22.94 26.05 -0.97
C SER A 254 -22.11 24.78 -1.20
N GLY A 255 -20.79 24.84 -1.02
CA GLY A 255 -19.87 23.80 -1.44
C GLY A 255 -19.76 23.64 -2.95
N PHE A 256 -20.36 24.53 -3.74
CA PHE A 256 -20.48 24.42 -5.18
C PHE A 256 -19.97 25.68 -5.90
N ALA A 257 -19.14 25.47 -6.91
CA ALA A 257 -18.68 26.53 -7.79
C ALA A 257 -18.73 26.07 -9.25
N PHE A 258 -18.92 27.02 -10.16
CA PHE A 258 -18.99 26.77 -11.60
C PHE A 258 -18.08 27.75 -12.36
N PRO A 259 -17.38 27.33 -13.43
CA PRO A 259 -16.51 28.22 -14.19
C PRO A 259 -17.27 29.30 -14.96
N VAL A 260 -16.69 30.49 -15.09
CA VAL A 260 -17.29 31.63 -15.80
C VAL A 260 -17.07 31.49 -17.31
N ILE A 261 -18.08 30.95 -17.98
CA ILE A 261 -18.09 30.82 -19.44
C ILE A 261 -18.70 32.10 -20.03
N LYS A 262 -17.86 33.08 -20.43
CA LYS A 262 -18.33 34.34 -21.01
C LYS A 262 -19.00 34.08 -22.37
N GLY A 263 -20.32 34.27 -22.43
CA GLY A 263 -21.17 34.03 -23.59
C GLY A 263 -21.36 35.26 -24.49
N SER A 264 -20.32 35.68 -25.22
CA SER A 264 -20.49 36.56 -26.40
C SER A 264 -19.66 36.02 -27.57
N PRO A 265 -20.15 36.06 -28.82
CA PRO A 265 -19.34 35.73 -30.01
C PRO A 265 -18.03 36.52 -30.12
N THR A 266 -17.89 37.59 -29.34
CA THR A 266 -16.72 38.49 -29.33
C THR A 266 -15.92 38.46 -28.02
N GLN A 267 -16.28 37.64 -27.02
CA GLN A 267 -15.52 37.53 -25.77
C GLN A 267 -15.19 36.07 -25.45
N LYS A 268 -13.90 35.73 -25.42
CA LYS A 268 -13.41 34.39 -25.08
C LYS A 268 -13.86 34.00 -23.66
N ALA A 269 -14.43 32.80 -23.50
CA ALA A 269 -14.71 32.20 -22.20
C ALA A 269 -13.44 32.15 -21.33
N SER A 270 -13.57 32.41 -20.02
CA SER A 270 -12.44 32.36 -19.08
C SER A 270 -12.50 31.04 -18.30
N ILE A 271 -11.74 30.05 -18.75
CA ILE A 271 -11.60 28.76 -18.04
C ILE A 271 -10.82 28.88 -16.72
N TYR A 272 -10.37 30.08 -16.34
CA TYR A 272 -9.55 30.32 -15.16
C TYR A 272 -10.31 31.01 -14.03
N GLN A 273 -11.60 31.33 -14.22
CA GLN A 273 -12.42 31.99 -13.22
C GLN A 273 -13.60 31.10 -12.85
N ALA A 274 -13.91 31.02 -11.56
CA ALA A 274 -15.06 30.33 -10.99
C ALA A 274 -15.98 31.32 -10.29
N ASN A 275 -17.27 31.02 -10.21
CA ASN A 275 -18.21 31.68 -9.33
C ASN A 275 -18.85 30.70 -8.37
N CYS A 276 -18.95 31.11 -7.11
CA CYS A 276 -19.82 30.46 -6.15
C CYS A 276 -21.28 30.54 -6.62
N THR A 277 -21.98 29.41 -6.55
CA THR A 277 -23.38 29.32 -6.95
C THR A 277 -24.05 28.18 -6.19
N SER A 278 -25.37 28.07 -6.30
CA SER A 278 -26.16 27.02 -5.65
C SER A 278 -27.12 26.38 -6.64
N VAL A 279 -27.49 25.15 -6.32
CA VAL A 279 -28.52 24.42 -7.04
C VAL A 279 -29.88 24.98 -6.61
N ASP A 280 -30.63 25.45 -7.60
CA ASP A 280 -31.96 26.03 -7.43
C ASP A 280 -33.03 24.94 -7.47
N THR A 281 -32.95 24.04 -8.46
CA THR A 281 -33.92 22.95 -8.61
C THR A 281 -33.26 21.67 -9.10
N ILE A 282 -33.74 20.53 -8.58
CA ILE A 282 -33.36 19.21 -9.07
C ILE A 282 -34.51 18.66 -9.93
N GLN A 283 -34.18 18.14 -11.10
CA GLN A 283 -35.15 17.57 -12.04
C GLN A 283 -34.84 16.11 -12.35
N TYR A 284 -35.88 15.31 -12.50
CA TYR A 284 -35.80 13.92 -12.95
C TYR A 284 -36.96 13.61 -13.89
N LYS A 285 -36.67 12.97 -15.03
CA LYS A 285 -37.65 12.72 -16.11
C LYS A 285 -38.43 14.00 -16.53
N GLY A 286 -37.76 15.15 -16.54
CA GLY A 286 -38.35 16.45 -16.89
C GLY A 286 -39.26 17.08 -15.82
N THR A 287 -39.40 16.44 -14.65
CA THR A 287 -40.20 16.95 -13.53
C THR A 287 -39.30 17.57 -12.48
N ILE A 288 -39.63 18.77 -11.99
CA ILE A 288 -38.95 19.37 -10.83
C ILE A 288 -39.34 18.57 -9.58
N LEU A 289 -38.33 18.03 -8.92
CA LEU A 289 -38.48 17.22 -7.72
C LEU A 289 -38.60 18.10 -6.47
N ASN A 290 -39.43 17.67 -5.53
CA ASN A 290 -39.65 18.38 -4.28
C ASN A 290 -38.58 17.96 -3.23
N SER A 291 -37.98 18.95 -2.56
CA SER A 291 -37.04 18.72 -1.45
C SER A 291 -37.69 18.00 -0.27
N ALA A 292 -38.99 18.21 -0.01
CA ALA A 292 -39.72 17.51 1.06
C ALA A 292 -39.83 15.98 0.83
N SER A 293 -39.61 15.52 -0.40
CA SER A 293 -39.54 14.11 -0.77
C SER A 293 -38.10 13.63 -1.01
N PHE A 294 -37.09 14.43 -0.65
CA PHE A 294 -35.67 14.10 -0.74
C PHE A 294 -35.17 13.79 -2.16
N TRP A 295 -35.84 14.37 -3.18
CA TRP A 295 -35.55 14.20 -4.60
C TRP A 295 -35.54 12.73 -5.07
N PRO A 296 -36.72 12.09 -5.11
CA PRO A 296 -36.85 10.68 -5.49
C PRO A 296 -36.56 10.49 -6.97
N CYS A 297 -35.95 9.37 -7.31
CA CYS A 297 -35.70 8.94 -8.67
C CYS A 297 -35.94 7.42 -8.80
N ASP A 298 -36.02 6.94 -10.03
CA ASP A 298 -36.21 5.52 -10.30
C ASP A 298 -34.84 4.86 -10.44
N PRO A 299 -34.39 4.06 -9.44
CA PRO A 299 -33.04 3.51 -9.43
C PRO A 299 -32.89 2.42 -10.49
N THR A 300 -33.97 1.81 -10.96
CA THR A 300 -33.93 0.74 -11.97
C THR A 300 -33.46 1.25 -13.33
N GLN A 301 -33.50 2.57 -13.57
CA GLN A 301 -33.14 3.20 -14.83
C GLN A 301 -31.91 4.10 -14.70
N GLN A 302 -30.72 3.49 -14.68
CA GLN A 302 -29.46 4.20 -14.48
C GLN A 302 -29.06 5.14 -15.63
N ASP A 303 -29.62 4.97 -16.83
CA ASP A 303 -29.41 5.88 -17.96
C ASP A 303 -30.06 7.26 -17.74
N ILE A 304 -31.09 7.33 -16.89
CA ILE A 304 -31.78 8.57 -16.59
C ILE A 304 -31.13 9.21 -15.38
N LYS A 305 -30.55 10.39 -15.59
CA LYS A 305 -29.85 11.13 -14.55
C LYS A 305 -30.74 12.19 -13.90
N CYS A 306 -30.41 12.55 -12.66
CA CYS A 306 -30.95 13.74 -12.02
C CYS A 306 -30.19 14.96 -12.53
N PHE A 307 -30.91 16.01 -12.93
CA PHE A 307 -30.36 17.27 -13.39
C PHE A 307 -30.41 18.30 -12.27
N LEU A 308 -29.26 18.74 -11.79
CA LEU A 308 -29.14 19.79 -10.78
C LEU A 308 -28.98 21.12 -11.51
N ASN A 309 -30.05 21.92 -11.52
CA ASN A 309 -30.11 23.19 -12.23
C ASN A 309 -29.67 24.33 -11.32
N PHE A 310 -28.81 25.20 -11.83
CA PHE A 310 -28.27 26.34 -11.10
C PHE A 310 -28.18 27.58 -11.99
N ASN A 311 -28.09 28.74 -11.37
CA ASN A 311 -27.92 29.99 -12.11
C ASN A 311 -26.46 30.18 -12.53
N SER A 312 -26.23 30.38 -13.83
CA SER A 312 -24.91 30.58 -14.43
C SER A 312 -24.55 32.06 -14.66
N THR A 313 -25.47 33.01 -14.42
CA THR A 313 -25.24 34.46 -14.70
C THR A 313 -24.49 35.23 -13.62
N PHE A 314 -24.14 34.60 -12.50
CA PHE A 314 -23.23 35.23 -11.54
C PHE A 314 -21.94 35.67 -12.28
N PRO A 315 -21.35 36.85 -12.01
CA PRO A 315 -21.48 37.70 -10.84
C PRO A 315 -22.37 38.94 -11.01
N ASP A 316 -23.12 39.12 -12.12
CA ASP A 316 -23.98 40.31 -12.33
C ASP A 316 -25.38 40.08 -11.72
N PRO A 317 -25.67 40.60 -10.50
CA PRO A 317 -26.96 40.40 -9.85
C PRO A 317 -28.05 41.29 -10.48
N ALA A 318 -27.67 42.25 -11.34
CA ALA A 318 -28.57 43.19 -12.01
C ALA A 318 -29.00 42.70 -13.42
N ALA A 319 -28.47 41.57 -13.88
CA ALA A 319 -28.90 40.94 -15.12
C ALA A 319 -30.39 40.60 -15.06
N GLN A 320 -31.19 41.25 -15.91
CA GLN A 320 -32.65 41.06 -15.96
C GLN A 320 -33.06 39.65 -16.44
N SER A 321 -32.16 38.93 -17.11
CA SER A 321 -32.37 37.54 -17.54
C SER A 321 -31.40 36.58 -16.83
N LYS A 322 -31.93 35.67 -16.01
CA LYS A 322 -31.18 34.54 -15.45
C LYS A 322 -30.99 33.47 -16.53
N THR A 323 -29.78 32.96 -16.69
CA THR A 323 -29.46 31.79 -17.53
C THR A 323 -29.20 30.60 -16.64
N TYR A 324 -29.94 29.52 -16.84
CA TYR A 324 -29.78 28.30 -16.06
C TYR A 324 -28.94 27.29 -16.82
N GLU A 325 -28.02 26.66 -16.10
CA GLU A 325 -27.23 25.52 -16.56
C GLU A 325 -27.46 24.34 -15.61
N ASN A 326 -27.02 23.14 -16.00
CA ASN A 326 -27.11 21.95 -15.17
C ASN A 326 -25.90 21.04 -15.27
N PHE A 327 -25.71 20.28 -14.20
CA PHE A 327 -24.88 19.08 -14.19
C PHE A 327 -25.73 17.87 -13.75
N THR A 328 -25.24 16.67 -14.03
CA THR A 328 -26.01 15.44 -13.84
C THR A 328 -25.39 14.54 -12.78
N VAL A 329 -26.24 13.93 -11.96
CA VAL A 329 -25.86 12.87 -11.01
C VAL A 329 -26.70 11.62 -11.27
N GLY A 330 -26.18 10.44 -10.89
CA GLY A 330 -26.92 9.18 -10.98
C GLY A 330 -28.10 9.10 -10.00
N CYS A 331 -28.96 8.11 -10.20
CA CYS A 331 -29.94 7.71 -9.20
C CYS A 331 -29.30 6.63 -8.30
N GLY A 332 -29.20 6.87 -6.99
CA GLY A 332 -28.64 5.91 -6.04
C GLY A 332 -29.73 5.04 -5.41
N CYS A 333 -29.37 3.83 -5.00
CA CYS A 333 -30.29 2.90 -4.33
C CYS A 333 -30.42 3.23 -2.84
N ALA A 334 -31.64 3.21 -2.30
CA ALA A 334 -31.90 3.45 -0.87
C ALA A 334 -31.65 2.23 0.03
N MET A 335 -31.35 1.07 -0.57
CA MET A 335 -31.17 -0.23 0.09
C MET A 335 -32.42 -0.82 0.77
N ASP A 336 -33.61 -0.42 0.34
CA ASP A 336 -34.90 -0.97 0.75
C ASP A 336 -35.55 -1.83 -0.36
N GLY A 337 -34.75 -2.22 -1.36
CA GLY A 337 -35.15 -3.07 -2.49
C GLY A 337 -35.77 -2.33 -3.67
N PHE A 338 -36.36 -1.14 -3.50
CA PHE A 338 -37.16 -0.51 -4.56
C PHE A 338 -36.97 1.01 -4.71
N ASN A 339 -36.67 1.75 -3.65
CA ASN A 339 -36.61 3.20 -3.71
C ASN A 339 -35.21 3.70 -4.11
N GLY A 340 -35.21 4.86 -4.77
CA GLY A 340 -34.00 5.55 -5.17
C GLY A 340 -34.11 7.06 -5.00
N TYR A 341 -32.98 7.69 -4.77
CA TYR A 341 -32.85 9.13 -4.61
C TYR A 341 -31.65 9.62 -5.39
N CYS A 342 -31.65 10.89 -5.80
CA CYS A 342 -30.51 11.45 -6.52
C CYS A 342 -29.23 11.25 -5.69
N SER A 343 -28.22 10.62 -6.30
CA SER A 343 -27.05 10.07 -5.58
C SER A 343 -26.22 11.09 -4.82
N LYS A 344 -26.22 12.35 -5.28
CA LYS A 344 -25.48 13.48 -4.69
C LYS A 344 -26.35 14.74 -4.75
N ILE A 345 -26.17 15.62 -3.77
CA ILE A 345 -26.99 16.83 -3.57
C ILE A 345 -26.15 18.11 -3.44
N LEU A 346 -24.99 18.14 -4.09
CA LEU A 346 -24.06 19.27 -4.08
C LEU A 346 -24.77 20.59 -4.41
N GLY A 347 -24.49 21.64 -3.65
CA GLY A 347 -25.03 22.98 -3.90
C GLY A 347 -26.47 23.21 -3.43
N THR A 348 -27.14 22.22 -2.83
CA THR A 348 -28.46 22.39 -2.20
C THR A 348 -28.37 23.08 -0.83
N ASN A 349 -29.51 23.42 -0.23
CA ASN A 349 -29.55 24.02 1.11
C ASN A 349 -29.09 23.03 2.18
N GLU A 350 -29.45 21.76 2.05
CA GLU A 350 -29.07 20.67 2.94
C GLU A 350 -27.54 20.47 2.93
N TYR A 351 -26.92 20.56 1.75
CA TYR A 351 -25.46 20.54 1.61
C TYR A 351 -24.82 21.79 2.22
N ARG A 352 -25.37 22.98 1.95
CA ARG A 352 -24.92 24.26 2.52
C ARG A 352 -24.93 24.24 4.04
N ASP A 353 -26.01 23.75 4.64
CA ASP A 353 -26.16 23.67 6.10
C ASP A 353 -25.13 22.71 6.72
N ALA A 354 -24.90 21.56 6.08
CA ALA A 354 -23.85 20.62 6.49
C ALA A 354 -22.44 21.24 6.41
N MET A 355 -22.14 21.99 5.34
CA MET A 355 -20.85 22.70 5.20
C MET A 355 -20.70 23.83 6.22
N GLY A 356 -21.80 24.50 6.60
CA GLY A 356 -21.82 25.49 7.67
C GLY A 356 -21.44 24.88 9.04
N LEU A 357 -22.01 23.71 9.37
CA LEU A 357 -21.66 22.98 10.59
C LEU A 357 -20.22 22.47 10.57
N LEU A 358 -19.75 21.93 9.45
CA LEU A 358 -18.35 21.51 9.31
C LEU A 358 -17.42 22.72 9.49
N LYS A 359 -17.74 23.86 8.88
CA LYS A 359 -16.96 25.08 9.05
C LYS A 359 -16.87 25.50 10.53
N GLU A 360 -17.98 25.46 11.27
CA GLU A 360 -17.99 25.75 12.71
C GLU A 360 -17.05 24.80 13.48
N VAL A 361 -17.06 23.50 13.15
CA VAL A 361 -16.14 22.51 13.73
C VAL A 361 -14.68 22.89 13.45
N LEU A 362 -14.34 23.21 12.20
CA LEU A 362 -12.95 23.51 11.81
C LEU A 362 -12.46 24.84 12.38
N GLU A 363 -13.30 25.88 12.43
CA GLU A 363 -12.93 27.18 13.00
C GLU A 363 -12.62 27.10 14.50
N ASN A 364 -13.16 26.10 15.19
CA ASN A 364 -12.95 25.84 16.61
C ASN A 364 -12.09 24.60 16.89
N SER A 365 -11.40 24.07 15.88
CA SER A 365 -10.51 22.91 16.01
C SER A 365 -9.05 23.33 16.17
N GLU A 366 -8.36 22.67 17.10
CA GLU A 366 -6.92 22.76 17.32
C GLU A 366 -6.19 21.50 16.83
N CYS A 367 -6.88 20.61 16.11
CA CYS A 367 -6.27 19.40 15.56
C CYS A 367 -5.23 19.72 14.47
N HIS A 368 -4.39 18.72 14.20
CA HIS A 368 -3.45 18.79 13.09
C HIS A 368 -4.18 18.93 11.75
N THR A 369 -3.59 19.58 10.75
CA THR A 369 -4.24 19.81 9.44
C THR A 369 -4.56 18.51 8.69
N LEU A 370 -3.76 17.46 8.92
CA LEU A 370 -4.01 16.09 8.42
C LEU A 370 -5.30 15.46 9.01
N ASP A 371 -5.78 15.94 10.16
CA ASP A 371 -6.99 15.47 10.82
C ASP A 371 -8.23 16.31 10.44
N ARG A 372 -8.11 17.24 9.47
CA ARG A 372 -9.19 18.18 9.06
C ARG A 372 -10.51 17.47 8.79
N TYR A 373 -10.49 16.34 8.09
CA TYR A 373 -11.68 15.59 7.72
C TYR A 373 -11.91 14.32 8.56
N ASP A 374 -11.06 14.05 9.56
CA ASP A 374 -11.26 12.91 10.47
C ASP A 374 -12.14 13.33 11.66
N MET A 375 -13.42 13.00 11.61
CA MET A 375 -14.38 13.33 12.68
C MET A 375 -14.06 12.62 14.01
N ARG A 376 -13.30 11.51 14.00
CA ARG A 376 -12.78 10.87 15.22
C ARG A 376 -11.73 11.75 15.88
N ALA A 377 -10.92 12.44 15.10
CA ALA A 377 -9.96 13.41 15.61
C ALA A 377 -10.67 14.67 16.13
N GLN A 378 -11.70 15.14 15.41
CA GLN A 378 -12.52 16.28 15.88
C GLN A 378 -13.28 15.98 17.18
N ARG A 379 -13.60 14.71 17.44
CA ARG A 379 -14.16 14.26 18.73
C ARG A 379 -13.11 14.22 19.86
N ASP A 380 -11.83 14.18 19.52
CA ASP A 380 -10.73 14.11 20.48
C ASP A 380 -10.51 15.43 21.26
N SER A 381 -9.47 15.45 22.10
CA SER A 381 -9.07 16.63 22.87
C SER A 381 -8.61 17.81 22.01
N CYS A 382 -8.08 17.55 20.80
CA CYS A 382 -7.67 18.62 19.88
C CYS A 382 -8.84 19.25 19.12
N GLY A 383 -9.98 18.58 19.02
CA GLY A 383 -11.08 19.05 18.20
C GLY A 383 -11.94 20.10 18.90
N ILE A 384 -13.09 20.40 18.30
CA ILE A 384 -14.05 21.35 18.85
C ILE A 384 -14.48 20.98 20.27
N ARG A 385 -14.58 21.99 21.15
CA ARG A 385 -15.01 21.83 22.54
C ARG A 385 -16.51 21.56 22.68
N ASP A 386 -17.32 22.23 21.86
CA ASP A 386 -18.76 21.98 21.80
C ASP A 386 -19.03 20.66 21.07
N LYS A 387 -19.15 19.58 21.83
CA LYS A 387 -19.47 18.26 21.28
C LYS A 387 -20.88 18.19 20.71
N GLY A 388 -21.81 19.05 21.13
CA GLY A 388 -23.15 19.12 20.54
C GLY A 388 -23.12 19.69 19.12
N ALA A 389 -22.28 20.69 18.87
CA ALA A 389 -22.03 21.21 17.52
C ALA A 389 -21.36 20.13 16.63
N LEU A 390 -20.38 19.40 17.16
CA LEU A 390 -19.76 18.28 16.46
C LEU A 390 -20.76 17.18 16.09
N ASP A 391 -21.62 16.78 17.04
CA ASP A 391 -22.61 15.73 16.82
C ASP A 391 -23.59 16.09 15.70
N LYS A 392 -24.00 17.35 15.63
CA LYS A 392 -24.81 17.88 14.52
C LYS A 392 -24.04 17.83 13.20
N ALA A 393 -22.77 18.25 13.20
CA ALA A 393 -21.93 18.21 12.01
C ALA A 393 -21.74 16.77 11.50
N ILE A 394 -21.43 15.81 12.37
CA ILE A 394 -21.29 14.39 12.03
C ILE A 394 -22.56 13.86 11.37
N ASN A 395 -23.73 14.09 11.99
CA ASN A 395 -24.99 13.60 11.44
C ASN A 395 -25.31 14.24 10.07
N SER A 396 -25.10 15.54 9.92
CA SER A 396 -25.32 16.24 8.65
C SER A 396 -24.35 15.77 7.57
N LEU A 397 -23.07 15.57 7.90
CA LEU A 397 -22.06 15.05 6.98
C LEU A 397 -22.37 13.62 6.54
N PHE A 398 -22.77 12.75 7.47
CA PHE A 398 -23.22 11.39 7.17
C PHE A 398 -24.40 11.41 6.19
N ASN A 399 -25.40 12.26 6.43
CA ASN A 399 -26.57 12.37 5.56
C ASN A 399 -26.21 12.81 4.14
N ILE A 400 -25.33 13.81 3.95
CA ILE A 400 -24.97 14.26 2.60
C ILE A 400 -24.06 13.27 1.85
N ASN A 401 -23.21 12.53 2.58
CA ASN A 401 -22.29 11.57 1.99
C ASN A 401 -23.03 10.31 1.53
N HIS A 402 -24.06 9.92 2.28
CA HIS A 402 -24.86 8.70 2.10
C HIS A 402 -26.32 9.00 1.77
N TRP A 403 -26.58 10.07 1.00
CA TRP A 403 -27.92 10.63 0.76
C TRP A 403 -29.00 9.59 0.39
N PRO A 404 -28.82 8.70 -0.59
CA PRO A 404 -29.84 7.71 -0.90
C PRO A 404 -30.13 6.76 0.26
N LEU A 405 -29.08 6.39 1.01
CA LEU A 405 -29.15 5.39 2.07
C LEU A 405 -29.88 5.92 3.31
N VAL A 406 -29.77 7.22 3.62
CA VAL A 406 -30.40 7.81 4.81
C VAL A 406 -31.90 8.09 4.67
N HIS A 407 -32.44 7.89 3.47
CA HIS A 407 -33.86 8.05 3.17
C HIS A 407 -34.60 6.73 2.93
N GLY A 408 -33.91 5.59 2.95
CA GLY A 408 -34.57 4.29 2.93
C GLY A 408 -35.29 4.00 4.24
N GLN A 409 -36.44 3.34 4.15
CA GLN A 409 -37.36 3.18 5.28
C GLN A 409 -36.76 2.37 6.44
N ASP A 410 -36.03 1.30 6.11
CA ASP A 410 -35.43 0.38 7.10
C ASP A 410 -33.89 0.40 7.07
N SER A 411 -33.29 1.00 6.05
CA SER A 411 -31.84 0.97 5.84
C SER A 411 -31.08 1.97 6.72
N THR A 412 -31.63 3.15 6.98
CA THR A 412 -30.95 4.23 7.70
C THR A 412 -30.53 3.86 9.12
N SER A 413 -31.42 3.20 9.87
CA SER A 413 -31.10 2.77 11.23
C SER A 413 -30.03 1.67 11.21
N CYS A 414 -30.15 0.74 10.26
CA CYS A 414 -29.22 -0.37 10.09
C CYS A 414 -27.80 0.09 9.74
N ILE A 415 -27.63 0.91 8.70
CA ILE A 415 -26.30 1.36 8.25
C ILE A 415 -25.56 2.19 9.30
N LYS A 416 -26.28 2.96 10.13
CA LYS A 416 -25.68 3.75 11.21
C LYS A 416 -24.99 2.87 12.26
N THR A 417 -25.38 1.62 12.40
CA THR A 417 -24.76 0.72 13.39
C THR A 417 -23.35 0.24 13.00
N PHE A 418 -23.02 0.20 11.70
CA PHE A 418 -21.76 -0.38 11.21
C PHE A 418 -20.91 0.55 10.33
N PHE A 419 -21.44 1.68 9.82
CA PHE A 419 -20.63 2.67 9.12
C PHE A 419 -19.66 3.39 10.07
N ASP A 420 -18.41 3.55 9.64
CA ASP A 420 -17.31 4.13 10.44
C ASP A 420 -17.47 5.64 10.68
N ASP A 421 -18.10 6.35 9.75
CA ASP A 421 -18.37 7.79 9.82
C ASP A 421 -19.73 8.15 10.45
N SER A 422 -20.49 7.15 10.90
CA SER A 422 -21.77 7.34 11.58
C SER A 422 -21.61 7.91 12.99
N TYR A 423 -22.62 8.67 13.45
CA TYR A 423 -22.64 9.17 14.82
C TYR A 423 -22.56 8.03 15.86
N GLU A 424 -23.28 6.93 15.65
CA GLU A 424 -23.33 5.82 16.60
C GLU A 424 -21.94 5.21 16.82
N ASN A 425 -21.22 4.87 15.75
CA ASN A 425 -19.86 4.34 15.90
C ASN A 425 -18.85 5.36 16.39
N LEU A 426 -18.96 6.63 15.97
CA LEU A 426 -18.07 7.68 16.46
C LEU A 426 -18.30 7.98 17.95
N SER A 427 -19.52 7.84 18.46
CA SER A 427 -19.85 8.10 19.87
C SER A 427 -19.30 7.04 20.83
N LYS A 428 -19.18 5.78 20.37
CA LYS A 428 -18.58 4.67 21.15
C LYS A 428 -17.12 4.95 21.54
N LEU A 429 -16.43 5.79 20.77
CA LEU A 429 -15.06 6.22 21.05
C LEU A 429 -14.94 7.07 22.34
N ASP A 430 -16.01 7.78 22.75
CA ASP A 430 -15.99 8.66 23.92
C ASP A 430 -16.20 7.92 25.26
N ALA A 431 -16.95 6.81 25.26
CA ALA A 431 -17.27 6.04 26.46
C ALA A 431 -16.01 5.54 27.22
N MET A 432 -14.92 5.28 26.47
CA MET A 432 -13.63 4.85 27.01
C MET A 432 -12.90 5.90 27.88
N LYS A 433 -13.13 7.20 27.64
CA LYS A 433 -12.44 8.27 28.40
C LYS A 433 -13.05 8.48 29.78
N LEU A 434 -14.36 8.33 29.91
CA LEU A 434 -15.09 8.53 31.17
C LEU A 434 -14.89 7.37 32.16
N LEU A 435 -14.84 6.12 31.68
CA LEU A 435 -14.64 4.94 32.53
C LEU A 435 -13.23 4.85 33.15
N ARG A 436 -12.18 5.32 32.44
CA ARG A 436 -10.80 5.27 32.94
C ARG A 436 -10.41 6.45 33.83
N GLY A 437 -11.10 7.59 33.74
CA GLY A 437 -10.95 8.69 34.70
C GLY A 437 -11.38 8.31 36.13
N LEU A 438 -12.38 7.41 36.25
CA LEU A 438 -12.81 6.86 37.53
C LEU A 438 -11.85 5.81 38.11
N GLN A 439 -11.17 5.02 37.27
CA GLN A 439 -10.20 4.02 37.74
C GLN A 439 -8.92 4.63 38.33
N LEU A 440 -8.51 5.82 37.86
CA LEU A 440 -7.37 6.56 38.43
C LEU A 440 -7.71 7.23 39.78
N LEU A 441 -8.99 7.48 40.07
CA LEU A 441 -9.44 8.01 41.37
C LEU A 441 -9.75 6.89 42.38
N SER A 442 -10.16 5.71 41.94
CA SER A 442 -10.42 4.55 42.82
C SER A 442 -9.16 3.80 43.28
N GLY A 443 -7.99 4.09 42.70
CA GLY A 443 -6.69 3.55 43.16
C GLY A 443 -6.19 4.14 44.49
N SER A 444 -6.95 5.03 45.11
CA SER A 444 -6.56 5.75 46.33
C SER A 444 -7.47 5.50 47.54
N LEU A 445 -8.30 4.44 47.57
CA LEU A 445 -9.10 4.08 48.75
C LEU A 445 -9.33 2.56 48.86
N SER A 446 -8.95 2.02 50.03
CA SER A 446 -9.14 0.64 50.54
C SER A 446 -8.17 -0.42 49.99
N THR A 447 -7.42 -1.19 50.77
CA THR A 447 -7.69 -1.74 52.11
C THR A 447 -6.41 -1.89 52.93
N ASN A 448 -6.42 -1.42 54.17
CA ASN A 448 -5.69 -2.06 55.27
C ASN A 448 -6.57 -1.91 56.51
N THR A 449 -7.31 -2.97 56.84
CA THR A 449 -7.91 -3.15 58.15
C THR A 449 -7.09 -4.20 58.89
N SER A 450 -6.28 -3.75 59.83
CA SER A 450 -6.09 -4.49 61.08
C SER A 450 -5.84 -3.51 62.21
N SER A 451 -6.41 -3.91 63.34
CA SER A 451 -6.78 -3.15 64.52
C SER A 451 -5.63 -2.71 65.43
N ASN A 452 -5.91 -1.61 66.14
CA ASN A 452 -5.63 -1.33 67.55
C ASN A 452 -4.60 -0.25 67.93
N GLN A 453 -5.17 0.75 68.61
CA GLN A 453 -4.72 1.48 69.81
C GLN A 453 -3.94 2.80 69.68
N PHE A 454 -4.66 3.87 70.05
CA PHE A 454 -4.32 4.96 70.97
C PHE A 454 -2.89 5.48 71.05
N GLY A 455 -2.73 6.79 70.80
CA GLY A 455 -1.56 7.54 71.27
C GLY A 455 -1.42 8.94 70.65
N SER A 456 -1.90 9.94 71.37
CA SER A 456 -1.65 11.37 71.18
C SER A 456 -0.16 11.75 71.29
N ASN A 457 0.34 12.66 70.44
CA ASN A 457 1.03 13.92 70.79
C ASN A 457 2.05 14.44 69.76
N SER A 458 1.88 15.73 69.43
CA SER A 458 2.82 16.85 69.31
C SER A 458 4.29 16.70 68.88
N ASN A 459 4.69 17.68 68.05
CA ASN A 459 5.93 18.48 68.05
C ASN A 459 7.20 18.01 67.32
N GLN A 460 7.60 18.91 66.39
CA GLN A 460 8.91 19.56 66.21
C GLN A 460 10.20 18.75 65.89
N ASN A 461 10.80 19.22 64.78
CA ASN A 461 12.22 19.60 64.59
C ASN A 461 13.34 18.56 64.48
N GLN A 462 14.25 18.94 63.56
CA GLN A 462 15.70 18.73 63.48
C GLN A 462 16.27 17.52 62.70
N PHE A 463 16.96 17.90 61.62
CA PHE A 463 18.33 17.52 61.22
C PHE A 463 18.95 16.28 61.88
N GLN A 464 19.43 15.33 61.07
CA GLN A 464 20.86 14.94 61.02
C GLN A 464 21.18 13.88 59.94
N GLN A 465 22.23 14.21 59.16
CA GLN A 465 23.37 13.40 58.71
C GLN A 465 23.21 12.00 58.08
N LEU A 466 23.85 11.89 56.90
CA LEU A 466 24.37 10.68 56.25
C LEU A 466 25.26 9.83 57.18
N PRO A 467 25.36 8.52 56.90
CA PRO A 467 26.68 7.99 56.56
C PRO A 467 26.73 6.99 55.39
N GLN A 468 27.98 6.75 55.02
CA GLN A 468 28.56 6.10 53.85
C GLN A 468 28.22 4.61 53.63
N GLN A 469 28.31 4.26 52.34
CA GLN A 469 28.80 3.01 51.73
C GLN A 469 29.09 1.80 52.63
N GLN A 470 28.36 0.71 52.38
CA GLN A 470 28.93 -0.64 52.39
C GLN A 470 28.41 -1.44 51.19
N THR A 471 29.37 -1.91 50.40
CA THR A 471 29.27 -2.93 49.36
C THR A 471 28.92 -4.28 49.98
N LEU A 472 27.92 -4.98 49.43
CA LEU A 472 27.79 -6.43 49.55
C LEU A 472 26.97 -6.99 48.38
N ASN A 473 27.62 -7.89 47.64
CA ASN A 473 27.08 -8.67 46.54
C ASN A 473 25.84 -9.45 46.94
N GLN A 474 24.75 -9.30 46.19
CA GLN A 474 23.72 -10.34 46.06
C GLN A 474 23.28 -10.48 44.60
N SER A 475 23.45 -11.70 44.11
CA SER A 475 22.99 -12.24 42.83
C SER A 475 21.51 -11.97 42.59
N ARG A 476 21.20 -11.15 41.60
CA ARG A 476 19.82 -10.97 41.11
C ARG A 476 19.53 -12.07 40.09
N ALA A 477 18.77 -13.07 40.50
CA ALA A 477 18.11 -13.99 39.58
C ALA A 477 17.12 -13.17 38.73
N THR A 478 17.45 -12.95 37.46
CA THR A 478 16.54 -12.43 36.45
C THR A 478 15.82 -13.61 35.81
N SER A 479 14.58 -13.88 36.23
CA SER A 479 13.65 -14.66 35.42
C SER A 479 13.01 -13.73 34.39
N GLY A 480 13.68 -13.55 33.24
CA GLY A 480 13.01 -13.11 32.02
C GLY A 480 12.13 -14.23 31.45
N PRO A 481 11.26 -13.95 30.47
CA PRO A 481 10.56 -14.99 29.75
C PRO A 481 11.62 -15.87 29.06
N LYS A 482 11.64 -17.16 29.37
CA LYS A 482 12.43 -18.12 28.60
C LYS A 482 11.78 -18.23 27.23
N GLU A 483 12.33 -17.54 26.24
CA GLU A 483 12.13 -17.95 24.84
C GLU A 483 12.60 -19.41 24.72
N LEU A 484 11.65 -20.30 24.39
CA LEU A 484 11.96 -21.63 23.92
C LEU A 484 12.64 -21.47 22.56
N ILE A 485 13.97 -21.39 22.57
CA ILE A 485 14.76 -21.65 21.37
C ILE A 485 14.66 -23.16 21.13
N ASN A 486 13.64 -23.58 20.37
CA ASN A 486 13.61 -24.91 19.81
C ASN A 486 14.78 -25.00 18.81
N ASN A 487 15.88 -25.65 19.21
CA ASN A 487 16.93 -26.03 18.28
C ASN A 487 16.33 -27.07 17.30
N ILE A 488 15.90 -26.61 16.13
CA ILE A 488 15.48 -27.50 15.05
C ILE A 488 16.76 -28.10 14.45
N GLN A 489 17.05 -29.36 14.79
CA GLN A 489 18.09 -30.13 14.13
C GLN A 489 17.49 -30.82 12.90
N PHE A 490 18.01 -30.50 11.71
CA PHE A 490 17.62 -31.16 10.47
C PHE A 490 18.47 -32.40 10.27
N ASN A 491 17.86 -33.59 10.30
CA ASN A 491 18.53 -34.82 9.88
C ASN A 491 18.63 -34.80 8.34
N SER A 492 19.79 -34.41 7.83
CA SER A 492 20.06 -34.42 6.39
C SER A 492 20.50 -35.81 5.95
N THR A 493 19.86 -36.34 4.90
CA THR A 493 20.36 -37.50 4.14
C THR A 493 21.39 -37.11 3.06
N ALA A 494 21.67 -35.81 2.89
CA ALA A 494 22.65 -35.31 1.94
C ALA A 494 24.07 -35.51 2.49
N GLN A 495 24.96 -36.09 1.67
CA GLN A 495 26.37 -36.29 1.99
C GLN A 495 27.26 -35.13 1.50
N GLY A 496 26.66 -34.12 0.85
CA GLY A 496 27.34 -32.95 0.26
C GLY A 496 27.04 -31.61 0.95
N GLN A 497 27.74 -30.56 0.51
CA GLN A 497 27.44 -29.18 0.94
C GLN A 497 26.16 -28.69 0.28
N PHE A 498 25.31 -27.99 1.05
CA PHE A 498 24.16 -27.29 0.48
C PHE A 498 24.64 -26.05 -0.29
N ASN A 499 24.21 -25.96 -1.55
CA ASN A 499 24.49 -24.83 -2.43
C ASN A 499 23.44 -23.72 -2.26
N ASP A 500 22.19 -24.07 -1.96
CA ASP A 500 21.10 -23.10 -1.76
C ASP A 500 20.00 -23.66 -0.83
N ILE A 501 19.27 -22.78 -0.13
CA ILE A 501 18.12 -23.14 0.70
C ILE A 501 17.06 -22.06 0.60
N VAL A 502 15.84 -22.42 0.20
CA VAL A 502 14.74 -21.48 0.00
C VAL A 502 13.49 -21.95 0.70
N VAL A 503 12.81 -21.03 1.38
CA VAL A 503 11.49 -21.25 1.99
C VAL A 503 10.45 -20.56 1.13
N ASN A 504 9.29 -21.18 0.94
CA ASN A 504 8.20 -20.55 0.21
C ASN A 504 7.55 -19.41 1.02
N ASP A 505 6.73 -18.59 0.38
CA ASP A 505 6.18 -17.37 1.01
C ASP A 505 5.30 -17.62 2.25
N THR A 506 4.65 -18.80 2.33
CA THR A 506 3.86 -19.20 3.51
C THR A 506 4.70 -19.66 4.69
N GLY A 507 5.95 -20.06 4.46
CA GLY A 507 6.76 -20.73 5.47
C GLY A 507 6.38 -22.20 5.71
N ASP A 508 5.52 -22.79 4.88
CA ASP A 508 5.05 -24.17 5.03
C ASP A 508 5.91 -25.17 4.23
N TYR A 509 6.62 -24.72 3.20
CA TYR A 509 7.55 -25.55 2.44
C TYR A 509 8.96 -24.96 2.44
N MET A 510 9.95 -25.82 2.54
CA MET A 510 11.37 -25.48 2.42
C MET A 510 12.01 -26.42 1.42
N VAL A 511 12.96 -25.91 0.63
CA VAL A 511 13.78 -26.71 -0.27
C VAL A 511 15.25 -26.42 -0.03
N SER A 512 16.09 -27.43 -0.12
CA SER A 512 17.55 -27.26 -0.20
C SER A 512 18.06 -27.86 -1.48
N CYS A 513 19.03 -27.20 -2.09
CA CYS A 513 19.80 -27.70 -3.21
C CYS A 513 21.21 -28.04 -2.73
N SER A 514 21.72 -29.20 -3.14
CA SER A 514 23.00 -29.73 -2.64
C SER A 514 23.94 -30.14 -3.78
N ALA A 515 25.24 -30.05 -3.51
CA ALA A 515 26.31 -30.52 -4.38
C ALA A 515 26.24 -32.02 -4.67
N ASP A 516 25.58 -32.81 -3.81
CA ASP A 516 25.36 -34.25 -4.02
C ASP A 516 24.17 -34.58 -4.95
N LYS A 517 23.65 -33.57 -5.68
CA LYS A 517 22.60 -33.66 -6.72
C LYS A 517 21.21 -34.02 -6.22
N LYS A 518 20.98 -33.86 -4.93
CA LYS A 518 19.65 -34.01 -4.36
C LYS A 518 19.11 -32.62 -4.06
N PHE A 519 17.83 -32.44 -4.36
CA PHE A 519 17.05 -31.46 -3.63
C PHE A 519 16.18 -32.21 -2.63
N ILE A 520 16.01 -31.60 -1.46
CA ILE A 520 15.16 -32.12 -0.40
C ILE A 520 14.08 -31.09 -0.19
N VAL A 521 12.83 -31.52 -0.29
CA VAL A 521 11.66 -30.68 0.04
C VAL A 521 11.16 -31.11 1.39
N TRP A 522 11.06 -30.14 2.30
CA TRP A 522 10.44 -30.30 3.61
C TRP A 522 9.09 -29.61 3.63
N LYS A 523 8.12 -30.25 4.28
CA LYS A 523 6.81 -29.70 4.60
C LYS A 523 6.69 -29.51 6.09
N LYS A 524 6.13 -28.37 6.50
CA LYS A 524 5.84 -28.05 7.88
C LYS A 524 4.53 -28.75 8.28
N GLU A 525 4.58 -29.56 9.33
CA GLU A 525 3.41 -30.22 9.90
C GLU A 525 3.14 -29.69 11.32
N TYR A 526 1.91 -29.24 11.55
CA TYR A 526 1.46 -28.74 12.85
C TYR A 526 0.93 -29.88 13.72
N SER A 527 1.22 -29.82 15.01
CA SER A 527 0.67 -30.77 15.99
C SER A 527 -0.85 -30.65 16.08
N THR A 528 -1.55 -31.78 16.13
CA THR A 528 -3.01 -31.82 16.28
C THR A 528 -3.51 -31.39 17.66
N ILE A 529 -2.60 -31.21 18.62
CA ILE A 529 -2.91 -30.95 20.04
C ILE A 529 -2.56 -29.51 20.44
N ASP A 530 -1.59 -28.88 19.78
CA ASP A 530 -1.09 -27.54 20.11
C ASP A 530 -0.71 -26.81 18.81
N THR A 531 -1.49 -25.78 18.44
CA THR A 531 -1.33 -25.06 17.16
C THR A 531 -0.01 -24.30 17.06
N ASP A 532 0.69 -24.08 18.18
CA ASP A 532 1.96 -23.35 18.21
C ASP A 532 3.19 -24.29 18.09
N GLN A 533 2.99 -25.61 18.06
CA GLN A 533 4.05 -26.59 17.88
C GLN A 533 4.02 -27.21 16.48
N TYR A 534 5.15 -27.15 15.77
CA TYR A 534 5.32 -27.71 14.42
C TYR A 534 6.62 -28.50 14.29
N SER A 535 6.66 -29.43 13.34
CA SER A 535 7.86 -30.17 12.94
C SER A 535 8.05 -30.13 11.43
N TRP A 536 9.30 -30.20 10.98
CA TRP A 536 9.62 -30.30 9.55
C TRP A 536 9.73 -31.78 9.16
N GLN A 537 8.87 -32.21 8.25
CA GLN A 537 8.91 -33.55 7.65
C GLN A 537 9.49 -33.48 6.24
N ILE A 538 10.26 -34.48 5.85
CA ILE A 538 10.73 -34.62 4.47
C ILE A 538 9.52 -35.05 3.64
N LEU A 539 9.05 -34.16 2.77
CA LEU A 539 7.97 -34.45 1.83
C LEU A 539 8.47 -35.32 0.67
N SER A 540 9.67 -35.01 0.18
CA SER A 540 10.31 -35.76 -0.89
C SER A 540 11.82 -35.57 -0.88
N THR A 541 12.55 -36.66 -1.04
CA THR A 541 13.95 -36.65 -1.50
C THR A 541 13.94 -37.25 -2.88
N GLN A 542 14.16 -36.47 -3.93
CA GLN A 542 14.39 -37.07 -5.25
C GLN A 542 15.80 -37.68 -5.28
N PRO A 543 15.96 -39.01 -5.47
CA PRO A 543 17.26 -39.58 -5.80
C PRO A 543 17.47 -39.48 -7.32
N ASP A 544 18.57 -38.86 -7.72
CA ASP A 544 19.16 -38.92 -9.07
C ASP A 544 18.29 -38.42 -10.25
N ILE A 545 18.25 -37.09 -10.40
CA ILE A 545 17.66 -36.32 -11.52
C ILE A 545 18.23 -36.68 -12.93
N TYR A 546 19.13 -37.66 -13.04
CA TYR A 546 19.85 -37.99 -14.28
C TYR A 546 19.85 -39.47 -14.70
N GLU A 547 19.11 -40.38 -14.05
CA GLU A 547 19.00 -41.77 -14.55
C GLU A 547 17.65 -42.06 -15.23
N SER A 548 17.72 -42.06 -16.57
CA SER A 548 16.91 -42.79 -17.57
C SER A 548 15.38 -42.85 -17.45
N ASN A 549 14.71 -42.16 -18.39
CA ASN A 549 13.71 -42.63 -19.37
C ASN A 549 12.67 -43.75 -19.08
N ASP A 550 12.54 -44.32 -17.89
CA ASP A 550 11.48 -45.29 -17.62
C ASP A 550 10.42 -44.71 -16.68
N GLN A 551 9.21 -44.58 -17.22
CA GLN A 551 8.00 -44.40 -16.44
C GLN A 551 7.83 -45.60 -15.50
N SER A 552 8.08 -45.42 -14.21
CA SER A 552 7.43 -46.26 -13.20
C SER A 552 7.24 -45.49 -11.90
N SER A 553 5.99 -45.48 -11.47
CA SER A 553 5.46 -45.06 -10.16
C SER A 553 6.35 -45.45 -8.98
N MET A 554 6.49 -44.61 -7.96
CA MET A 554 6.83 -45.10 -6.62
C MET A 554 6.07 -44.39 -5.49
N ILE A 555 5.40 -45.26 -4.73
CA ILE A 555 4.69 -45.09 -3.46
C ILE A 555 5.71 -45.13 -2.33
N GLY A 556 5.47 -44.34 -1.26
CA GLY A 556 6.28 -44.34 -0.04
C GLY A 556 6.29 -45.68 0.70
N GLY A 557 7.45 -46.03 1.26
CA GLY A 557 7.61 -47.17 2.16
C GLY A 557 9.05 -47.36 2.61
N ASP A 558 9.23 -47.51 3.92
CA ASP A 558 10.46 -47.84 4.66
C ASP A 558 11.35 -48.90 3.97
N VAL A 559 12.67 -48.90 4.21
CA VAL A 559 13.45 -50.12 4.56
C VAL A 559 14.95 -49.85 4.84
N ASN A 560 15.39 -50.61 5.85
CA ASN A 560 16.68 -50.91 6.46
C ASN A 560 17.99 -50.93 5.63
N MET A 561 19.05 -50.63 6.37
CA MET A 561 20.48 -50.87 6.09
C MET A 561 20.84 -52.35 5.94
N LEU A 562 21.66 -52.69 4.94
CA LEU A 562 22.59 -53.84 4.99
C LEU A 562 23.76 -53.71 4.01
N ASP A 563 24.95 -54.11 4.50
CA ASP A 563 26.29 -54.02 3.91
C ASP A 563 26.57 -54.96 2.71
N SER A 564 27.52 -54.53 1.85
CA SER A 564 28.77 -55.25 1.48
C SER A 564 29.13 -55.41 -0.02
N GLN A 565 30.39 -55.03 -0.31
CA GLN A 565 31.39 -55.57 -1.26
C GLN A 565 31.43 -55.22 -2.78
N THR A 566 32.34 -54.28 -3.10
CA THR A 566 33.44 -54.23 -4.12
C THR A 566 33.27 -54.57 -5.62
N PRO A 567 34.11 -53.98 -6.52
CA PRO A 567 33.68 -53.51 -7.84
C PRO A 567 34.25 -54.33 -9.02
N SER A 568 33.50 -54.36 -10.13
CA SER A 568 34.02 -54.74 -11.45
C SER A 568 33.72 -53.65 -12.47
N GLN A 569 34.77 -53.02 -12.97
CA GLN A 569 34.72 -51.99 -14.01
C GLN A 569 34.28 -52.57 -15.35
N THR A 570 33.27 -51.95 -15.97
CA THR A 570 33.13 -51.92 -17.43
C THR A 570 32.78 -50.50 -17.85
N SER A 571 33.57 -50.00 -18.80
CA SER A 571 33.56 -48.66 -19.36
C SER A 571 32.23 -48.28 -20.02
N SER A 572 31.36 -47.60 -19.27
CA SER A 572 30.37 -46.69 -19.83
C SER A 572 30.90 -45.26 -19.69
N LYS A 573 30.92 -44.52 -20.81
CA LYS A 573 31.17 -43.07 -20.86
C LYS A 573 30.47 -42.39 -19.68
N GLN A 574 31.22 -41.99 -18.65
CA GLN A 574 30.66 -41.22 -17.55
C GLN A 574 30.25 -39.86 -18.10
N ASN A 575 28.95 -39.64 -18.30
CA ASN A 575 28.44 -38.27 -18.29
C ASN A 575 28.85 -37.67 -16.94
N SER A 576 29.65 -36.61 -16.98
CA SER A 576 30.10 -35.90 -15.78
C SER A 576 28.87 -35.36 -15.05
N LYS A 577 28.53 -36.08 -14.00
CA LYS A 577 27.54 -35.83 -12.96
C LYS A 577 27.64 -34.37 -12.45
N SER A 578 26.64 -33.50 -12.71
CA SER A 578 26.64 -32.06 -12.33
C SER A 578 25.85 -31.72 -11.07
N GLU A 579 26.33 -30.74 -10.32
CA GLU A 579 25.73 -30.24 -9.07
C GLU A 579 24.54 -29.31 -9.33
N ILE A 580 23.55 -29.30 -8.43
CA ILE A 580 22.44 -28.32 -8.46
C ILE A 580 22.95 -27.01 -7.86
N TRP A 581 22.80 -25.91 -8.58
CA TRP A 581 23.37 -24.61 -8.24
C TRP A 581 22.39 -23.69 -7.50
N LYS A 582 21.18 -23.49 -8.04
CA LYS A 582 20.14 -22.63 -7.45
C LYS A 582 18.78 -23.31 -7.42
N CYS A 583 17.95 -22.97 -6.44
CA CYS A 583 16.52 -23.27 -6.42
C CYS A 583 15.71 -22.00 -6.16
N GLU A 584 14.47 -21.95 -6.64
CA GLU A 584 13.52 -20.88 -6.33
C GLU A 584 12.08 -21.43 -6.38
N TRP A 585 11.23 -20.99 -5.46
CA TRP A 585 9.79 -21.28 -5.46
C TRP A 585 9.02 -20.27 -6.29
N ALA A 586 8.00 -20.72 -7.01
CA ALA A 586 6.97 -19.82 -7.52
C ALA A 586 6.04 -19.38 -6.37
N ASP A 587 5.32 -18.28 -6.59
CA ASP A 587 4.25 -17.87 -5.68
C ASP A 587 3.18 -18.99 -5.60
N GLN A 588 2.75 -19.30 -4.38
CA GLN A 588 1.78 -20.36 -4.09
C GLN A 588 0.46 -20.24 -4.85
N VAL A 589 0.11 -19.03 -5.33
CA VAL A 589 -1.10 -18.82 -6.14
C VAL A 589 -1.07 -19.64 -7.44
N PHE A 590 0.12 -20.02 -7.91
CA PHE A 590 0.34 -20.84 -9.10
C PHE A 590 0.53 -22.32 -8.77
N GLY A 591 0.23 -22.75 -7.53
CA GLY A 591 0.46 -24.10 -7.06
C GLY A 591 1.87 -24.31 -6.49
N THR A 592 2.20 -25.57 -6.19
CA THR A 592 3.49 -25.95 -5.60
C THR A 592 4.53 -26.15 -6.70
N VAL A 593 5.01 -25.03 -7.27
CA VAL A 593 5.94 -25.02 -8.41
C VAL A 593 7.35 -24.62 -7.97
N LEU A 594 8.34 -25.42 -8.38
CA LEU A 594 9.75 -25.26 -8.03
C LEU A 594 10.62 -25.23 -9.28
N ALA A 595 11.54 -24.26 -9.36
CA ALA A 595 12.58 -24.23 -10.38
C ALA A 595 13.95 -24.52 -9.76
N PHE A 596 14.81 -25.21 -10.52
CA PHE A 596 16.22 -25.36 -10.16
C PHE A 596 17.14 -25.30 -11.37
N SER A 597 18.38 -24.88 -11.12
CA SER A 597 19.45 -24.83 -12.12
C SER A 597 20.60 -25.77 -11.75
N ASP A 598 21.28 -26.29 -12.77
CA ASP A 598 22.47 -27.13 -12.60
C ASP A 598 23.75 -26.48 -13.17
N MET A 599 24.92 -27.02 -12.79
CA MET A 599 26.21 -26.61 -13.34
C MET A 599 26.42 -27.01 -14.82
N ASN A 600 25.56 -27.86 -15.37
CA ASN A 600 25.56 -28.26 -16.79
C ASN A 600 24.69 -27.34 -17.66
N LYS A 601 24.36 -26.13 -17.16
CA LYS A 601 23.64 -25.08 -17.91
C LYS A 601 22.19 -25.45 -18.17
N LYS A 602 21.56 -26.20 -17.28
CA LYS A 602 20.17 -26.64 -17.41
C LYS A 602 19.28 -25.97 -16.36
N VAL A 603 18.06 -25.59 -16.76
CA VAL A 603 16.98 -25.23 -15.83
C VAL A 603 15.85 -26.25 -15.98
N GLN A 604 15.34 -26.73 -14.85
CA GLN A 604 14.15 -27.56 -14.80
C GLN A 604 13.10 -26.92 -13.90
N ILE A 605 11.83 -27.09 -14.29
CA ILE A 605 10.67 -26.65 -13.51
C ILE A 605 9.83 -27.88 -13.22
N TRP A 606 9.43 -28.01 -11.96
CA TRP A 606 8.65 -29.11 -11.45
C TRP A 606 7.44 -28.57 -10.70
N GLU A 607 6.32 -29.27 -10.82
CA GLU A 607 5.09 -28.97 -10.11
C GLU A 607 4.70 -30.18 -9.28
N TYR A 608 4.38 -29.95 -8.02
CA TYR A 608 3.90 -31.00 -7.14
C TYR A 608 2.38 -31.10 -7.24
N ASN A 609 1.91 -32.26 -7.68
CA ASN A 609 0.50 -32.60 -7.71
C ASN A 609 0.12 -33.18 -6.34
N ASP A 610 -0.70 -32.44 -5.58
CA ASP A 610 -1.13 -32.84 -4.23
C ASP A 610 -2.02 -34.10 -4.24
N ASP A 611 -2.78 -34.34 -5.31
CA ASP A 611 -3.70 -35.49 -5.42
C ASP A 611 -2.92 -36.80 -5.61
N ASP A 612 -1.93 -36.78 -6.49
CA ASP A 612 -1.12 -37.96 -6.82
C ASP A 612 0.16 -38.06 -5.95
N GLN A 613 0.48 -37.01 -5.18
CA GLN A 613 1.71 -36.86 -4.41
C GLN A 613 2.98 -37.06 -5.24
N ILE A 614 2.93 -36.65 -6.51
CA ILE A 614 4.01 -36.83 -7.49
C ILE A 614 4.50 -35.47 -7.97
N TRP A 615 5.79 -35.38 -8.24
CA TRP A 615 6.41 -34.24 -8.91
C TRP A 615 6.40 -34.45 -10.42
N ASP A 616 5.69 -33.59 -11.13
CA ASP A 616 5.63 -33.58 -12.58
C ASP A 616 6.61 -32.56 -13.16
N LYS A 617 7.41 -33.01 -14.14
CA LYS A 617 8.38 -32.13 -14.80
C LYS A 617 7.68 -31.31 -15.88
N GLN A 618 7.59 -30.01 -15.65
CA GLN A 618 6.93 -29.07 -16.56
C GLN A 618 7.89 -28.53 -17.62
N MET A 619 9.15 -28.28 -17.25
CA MET A 619 10.16 -27.74 -18.16
C MET A 619 11.53 -28.39 -17.96
N ASP A 620 12.23 -28.55 -19.08
CA ASP A 620 13.61 -29.03 -19.15
C ASP A 620 14.33 -28.30 -20.30
N GLN A 621 15.15 -27.29 -19.96
CA GLN A 621 15.80 -26.43 -20.96
C GLN A 621 17.31 -26.31 -20.73
N ASN A 622 18.06 -26.34 -21.84
CA ASN A 622 19.51 -26.14 -21.84
C ASN A 622 19.87 -24.74 -22.33
N PHE A 623 20.86 -24.13 -21.69
CA PHE A 623 21.33 -22.79 -21.94
C PHE A 623 22.76 -22.80 -22.52
N LYS A 624 23.12 -21.70 -23.17
CA LYS A 624 24.42 -21.58 -23.85
C LYS A 624 25.58 -21.48 -22.87
N ASP A 625 25.34 -20.86 -21.72
CA ASP A 625 26.36 -20.63 -20.71
C ASP A 625 25.86 -20.95 -19.29
N SER A 626 26.79 -20.90 -18.33
CA SER A 626 26.53 -21.20 -16.92
C SER A 626 25.43 -20.32 -16.36
N ILE A 627 24.47 -20.94 -15.68
CA ILE A 627 23.36 -20.25 -15.03
C ILE A 627 23.86 -19.69 -13.71
N GLN A 628 23.65 -18.40 -13.50
CA GLN A 628 24.16 -17.69 -12.34
C GLN A 628 23.07 -17.52 -11.29
N ASP A 629 21.85 -17.20 -11.72
CA ASP A 629 20.72 -16.93 -10.85
C ASP A 629 19.39 -17.21 -11.57
N ILE A 630 18.37 -17.62 -10.81
CA ILE A 630 17.00 -17.87 -11.28
C ILE A 630 16.02 -17.23 -10.30
N LYS A 631 15.02 -16.50 -10.82
CA LYS A 631 14.03 -15.79 -10.00
C LYS A 631 12.64 -15.80 -10.62
N PHE A 632 11.64 -16.22 -9.84
CA PHE A 632 10.25 -16.03 -10.19
C PHE A 632 9.84 -14.57 -10.01
N ALA A 633 9.02 -14.06 -10.91
CA ALA A 633 8.43 -12.74 -10.77
C ALA A 633 7.32 -12.75 -9.70
N PRO A 634 7.00 -11.60 -9.11
CA PRO A 634 5.84 -11.48 -8.21
C PRO A 634 4.55 -11.87 -8.94
N ASN A 635 3.58 -12.43 -8.19
CA ASN A 635 2.32 -12.91 -8.75
C ASN A 635 1.53 -11.88 -9.57
N SER A 636 1.67 -10.59 -9.27
CA SER A 636 1.05 -9.49 -10.02
C SER A 636 1.48 -9.44 -11.48
N ASN A 637 2.65 -9.99 -11.81
CA ASN A 637 3.22 -9.99 -13.16
C ASN A 637 2.92 -11.31 -13.91
N GLY A 638 2.19 -12.23 -13.29
CA GLY A 638 1.94 -13.58 -13.80
C GLY A 638 3.07 -14.56 -13.45
N LEU A 639 2.94 -15.81 -13.92
CA LEU A 639 3.90 -16.88 -13.68
C LEU A 639 5.11 -16.73 -14.62
N LEU A 640 6.03 -15.84 -14.27
CA LEU A 640 7.26 -15.60 -15.04
C LEU A 640 8.49 -16.10 -14.30
N LEU A 641 9.42 -16.74 -15.02
CA LEU A 641 10.74 -17.14 -14.52
C LEU A 641 11.83 -16.41 -15.31
N ALA A 642 12.69 -15.65 -14.62
CA ALA A 642 13.91 -15.11 -15.19
C ALA A 642 15.10 -16.04 -14.93
N VAL A 643 15.92 -16.27 -15.97
CA VAL A 643 17.14 -17.07 -15.91
C VAL A 643 18.32 -16.22 -16.37
N GLY A 644 19.22 -15.87 -15.45
CA GLY A 644 20.42 -15.08 -15.73
C GLY A 644 21.62 -15.97 -16.06
N CYS A 645 22.20 -15.77 -17.25
CA CYS A 645 23.34 -16.54 -17.75
C CYS A 645 24.65 -15.74 -17.74
N PHE A 646 25.77 -16.44 -17.59
CA PHE A 646 27.11 -15.85 -17.60
C PHE A 646 27.49 -15.23 -18.96
N ASP A 647 26.78 -15.54 -20.04
CA ASP A 647 26.98 -14.94 -21.36
C ASP A 647 26.40 -13.51 -21.50
N GLY A 648 25.76 -12.98 -20.44
CA GLY A 648 25.12 -11.67 -20.47
C GLY A 648 23.66 -11.68 -20.90
N ASN A 649 23.05 -12.85 -21.09
CA ASN A 649 21.64 -12.99 -21.48
C ASN A 649 20.75 -13.32 -20.29
N ILE A 650 19.58 -12.69 -20.23
CA ILE A 650 18.48 -13.07 -19.34
C ILE A 650 17.35 -13.63 -20.19
N TYR A 651 16.95 -14.87 -19.89
CA TYR A 651 15.84 -15.52 -20.55
C TYR A 651 14.63 -15.45 -19.65
N ILE A 652 13.52 -14.91 -20.16
CA ILE A 652 12.26 -14.80 -19.43
C ILE A 652 11.29 -15.83 -20.00
N TYR A 653 10.84 -16.75 -19.16
CA TYR A 653 9.86 -17.77 -19.50
C TYR A 653 8.52 -17.44 -18.85
N ASN A 654 7.43 -17.75 -19.56
CA ASN A 654 6.06 -17.60 -19.10
C ASN A 654 5.43 -18.98 -18.96
N GLY A 655 4.92 -19.28 -17.77
CA GLY A 655 4.17 -20.49 -17.46
C GLY A 655 2.67 -20.27 -17.56
N SER A 656 1.95 -21.25 -18.10
CA SER A 656 0.49 -21.31 -18.03
C SER A 656 0.04 -22.11 -16.81
N ILE A 657 -1.21 -21.95 -16.40
CA ILE A 657 -1.84 -22.75 -15.35
C ILE A 657 -1.99 -24.22 -15.78
N GLU A 658 -1.91 -24.49 -17.09
CA GLU A 658 -1.97 -25.86 -17.65
C GLU A 658 -0.58 -26.54 -17.69
N GLY A 659 0.45 -25.92 -17.09
CA GLY A 659 1.80 -26.47 -17.00
C GLY A 659 2.68 -26.21 -18.23
N GLU A 660 2.19 -25.49 -19.25
CA GLU A 660 2.97 -25.19 -20.45
C GLU A 660 3.91 -24.00 -20.24
N TRP A 661 5.20 -24.17 -20.57
CA TRP A 661 6.21 -23.14 -20.44
C TRP A 661 6.76 -22.66 -21.79
N THR A 662 6.69 -21.35 -22.03
CA THR A 662 7.16 -20.74 -23.29
C THR A 662 8.17 -19.64 -23.04
N LYS A 663 9.17 -19.51 -23.91
CA LYS A 663 10.14 -18.42 -23.82
C LYS A 663 9.49 -17.12 -24.32
N LYS A 664 9.34 -16.14 -23.42
CA LYS A 664 8.70 -14.84 -23.70
C LYS A 664 9.71 -13.83 -24.26
N ASN A 665 10.76 -13.50 -23.51
CA ASN A 665 11.75 -12.47 -23.88
C ASN A 665 13.19 -12.94 -23.67
N VAL A 666 14.13 -12.28 -24.35
CA VAL A 666 15.57 -12.40 -24.11
C VAL A 666 16.14 -11.01 -23.92
N VAL A 667 16.56 -10.69 -22.71
CA VAL A 667 17.13 -9.39 -22.37
C VAL A 667 18.65 -9.46 -22.50
N LEU A 668 19.19 -8.63 -23.38
CA LEU A 668 20.63 -8.50 -23.59
C LEU A 668 21.21 -7.47 -22.62
N THR A 669 22.14 -7.90 -21.79
CA THR A 669 22.81 -7.03 -20.79
C THR A 669 24.20 -6.65 -21.31
N ASN A 670 25.20 -6.48 -20.43
CA ASN A 670 26.58 -6.30 -20.87
C ASN A 670 27.28 -7.63 -21.18
N THR A 671 28.42 -7.55 -21.86
CA THR A 671 29.22 -8.71 -22.26
C THR A 671 30.16 -9.22 -21.17
N PHE A 672 30.04 -8.78 -19.90
CA PHE A 672 30.96 -9.20 -18.84
C PHE A 672 30.44 -10.39 -18.02
N GLY A 673 29.16 -10.74 -18.23
CA GLY A 673 28.47 -11.86 -17.61
C GLY A 673 27.67 -11.47 -16.38
N ILE A 674 26.51 -12.09 -16.22
CA ILE A 674 25.59 -11.82 -15.11
C ILE A 674 26.14 -12.45 -13.83
N SER A 675 25.89 -11.86 -12.68
CA SER A 675 26.23 -12.44 -11.38
C SER A 675 25.01 -12.68 -10.49
N SER A 676 24.00 -11.81 -10.53
CA SER A 676 22.74 -11.97 -9.79
C SER A 676 21.63 -11.11 -10.41
N ILE A 677 20.38 -11.53 -10.23
CA ILE A 677 19.20 -10.82 -10.71
C ILE A 677 18.13 -10.75 -9.62
N ASP A 678 17.26 -9.75 -9.68
CA ASP A 678 16.05 -9.74 -8.84
C ASP A 678 14.91 -8.93 -9.48
N TRP A 679 13.67 -9.29 -9.15
CA TRP A 679 12.48 -8.61 -9.65
C TRP A 679 12.05 -7.47 -8.75
N ASN A 680 11.53 -6.40 -9.35
CA ASN A 680 10.72 -5.42 -8.63
C ASN A 680 9.48 -6.12 -8.06
N GLN A 681 9.27 -5.95 -6.77
CA GLN A 681 8.22 -6.56 -5.97
C GLN A 681 6.93 -5.71 -5.91
N SER A 682 6.87 -4.58 -6.63
CA SER A 682 5.71 -3.69 -6.69
C SER A 682 4.60 -4.24 -7.60
N GLN A 683 3.35 -4.20 -7.12
CA GLN A 683 2.18 -4.66 -7.89
C GLN A 683 1.60 -3.60 -8.84
N ASP A 684 1.88 -2.32 -8.59
CA ASP A 684 1.27 -1.18 -9.30
C ASP A 684 2.20 -0.55 -10.36
N GLU A 685 3.33 -1.20 -10.65
CA GLU A 685 4.31 -0.75 -11.64
C GLU A 685 4.53 -1.81 -12.72
N PRO A 686 4.94 -1.41 -13.94
CA PRO A 686 5.33 -2.38 -14.98
C PRO A 686 6.43 -3.32 -14.47
N PRO A 687 6.49 -4.58 -14.94
CA PRO A 687 7.52 -5.52 -14.55
C PRO A 687 8.93 -4.94 -14.73
N MET A 688 9.69 -4.86 -13.65
CA MET A 688 11.08 -4.40 -13.66
C MET A 688 12.02 -5.44 -13.08
N LEU A 689 13.25 -5.48 -13.60
CA LEU A 689 14.29 -6.43 -13.21
C LEU A 689 15.61 -5.68 -12.98
N ILE A 690 16.24 -5.87 -11.83
CA ILE A 690 17.62 -5.43 -11.58
C ILE A 690 18.58 -6.57 -11.96
N VAL A 691 19.68 -6.20 -12.59
CA VAL A 691 20.72 -7.11 -13.06
C VAL A 691 22.06 -6.63 -12.55
N ALA A 692 22.76 -7.50 -11.84
CA ALA A 692 24.17 -7.35 -11.50
C ALA A 692 25.03 -8.12 -12.51
N SER A 693 26.14 -7.51 -12.94
CA SER A 693 27.10 -8.09 -13.86
C SER A 693 28.53 -7.97 -13.36
N ALA A 694 29.39 -8.83 -13.88
CA ALA A 694 30.77 -8.90 -13.45
C ALA A 694 31.57 -7.63 -13.77
N SER A 695 32.57 -7.33 -12.93
CA SER A 695 33.43 -6.17 -13.14
C SER A 695 34.35 -6.32 -14.37
N HIS A 696 34.40 -5.29 -15.20
CA HIS A 696 35.36 -5.16 -16.32
C HIS A 696 36.83 -5.20 -15.83
N THR A 697 37.13 -4.73 -14.61
CA THR A 697 38.51 -4.65 -14.09
C THR A 697 39.11 -6.00 -13.69
N LEU A 698 38.27 -7.03 -13.49
CA LEU A 698 38.68 -8.36 -13.02
C LEU A 698 38.69 -9.42 -14.13
N ASN A 699 37.98 -9.20 -15.23
CA ASN A 699 37.87 -10.14 -16.35
C ASN A 699 38.82 -9.78 -17.50
N ASN A 700 40.09 -10.23 -17.39
CA ASN A 700 41.08 -10.16 -18.48
C ASN A 700 40.90 -11.26 -19.55
N SER A 701 39.70 -11.84 -19.67
CA SER A 701 39.49 -13.03 -20.52
C SER A 701 39.18 -12.65 -21.96
N LEU A 702 39.99 -13.18 -22.87
CA LEU A 702 39.93 -13.11 -24.34
C LEU A 702 38.69 -13.80 -24.96
N LEU A 703 37.59 -13.97 -24.20
CA LEU A 703 36.45 -14.83 -24.58
C LEU A 703 35.29 -14.10 -25.27
N PHE A 704 35.32 -12.77 -25.33
CA PHE A 704 34.22 -12.00 -25.91
C PHE A 704 34.60 -11.46 -27.29
N ASP A 705 33.84 -11.86 -28.32
CA ASP A 705 33.94 -11.29 -29.66
C ASP A 705 33.47 -9.82 -29.61
N GLN A 706 34.42 -8.91 -29.49
CA GLN A 706 34.20 -7.46 -29.39
C GLN A 706 33.62 -6.82 -30.67
N SER A 707 33.35 -7.62 -31.72
CA SER A 707 32.96 -7.11 -33.03
C SER A 707 31.44 -6.90 -33.22
N GLN A 708 30.57 -7.44 -32.35
CA GLN A 708 29.11 -7.46 -32.60
C GLN A 708 28.21 -6.58 -31.71
N GLN A 709 28.70 -5.95 -30.63
CA GLN A 709 27.85 -5.13 -29.76
C GLN A 709 28.51 -3.80 -29.38
N LYS A 710 28.85 -3.00 -30.39
CA LYS A 710 29.34 -1.64 -30.20
C LYS A 710 28.18 -0.67 -29.94
N ASP A 711 28.17 -0.14 -28.71
CA ASP A 711 27.63 1.16 -28.27
C ASP A 711 26.41 1.22 -27.33
N LEU A 712 25.85 0.11 -26.83
CA LEU A 712 24.66 0.20 -25.96
C LEU A 712 24.88 0.12 -24.44
N ILE A 713 25.96 -0.46 -23.90
CA ILE A 713 26.18 -0.50 -22.44
C ILE A 713 27.69 -0.47 -22.15
N LYS A 714 28.28 0.72 -21.98
CA LYS A 714 29.65 0.86 -21.46
C LYS A 714 29.61 1.25 -19.98
N ASP A 715 30.35 0.46 -19.18
CA ASP A 715 30.86 0.75 -17.83
C ASP A 715 29.88 0.72 -16.64
N THR A 716 28.90 -0.18 -16.60
CA THR A 716 28.01 -0.33 -15.43
C THR A 716 27.79 -1.78 -15.02
N GLN A 717 28.09 -2.11 -13.76
CA GLN A 717 27.83 -3.43 -13.18
C GLN A 717 26.37 -3.64 -12.76
N LEU A 718 25.52 -2.60 -12.72
CA LEU A 718 24.12 -2.68 -12.29
C LEU A 718 23.19 -2.00 -13.29
N GLN A 719 22.19 -2.74 -13.75
CA GLN A 719 21.22 -2.27 -14.76
C GLN A 719 19.80 -2.64 -14.36
N ILE A 720 18.86 -1.71 -14.53
CA ILE A 720 17.42 -1.95 -14.35
C ILE A 720 16.79 -2.00 -15.72
N PHE A 721 16.03 -3.05 -15.99
CA PHE A 721 15.20 -3.19 -17.18
C PHE A 721 13.72 -3.09 -16.80
N GLN A 722 12.92 -2.47 -17.66
CA GLN A 722 11.46 -2.34 -17.51
C GLN A 722 10.77 -2.89 -18.75
N TYR A 723 9.70 -3.65 -18.55
CA TYR A 723 8.85 -4.15 -19.62
C TYR A 723 8.05 -2.99 -20.26
N ASP A 724 8.06 -2.93 -21.59
CA ASP A 724 7.29 -1.96 -22.39
C ASP A 724 6.18 -2.71 -23.14
N ASP A 725 4.94 -2.53 -22.68
CA ASP A 725 3.75 -3.16 -23.27
C ASP A 725 3.59 -2.87 -24.77
N ASN A 726 4.10 -1.72 -25.26
CA ASN A 726 3.94 -1.35 -26.66
C ASN A 726 4.89 -2.14 -27.58
N LYS A 727 6.04 -2.55 -27.04
CA LYS A 727 7.08 -3.27 -27.80
C LYS A 727 7.12 -4.76 -27.49
N ASP A 728 6.38 -5.19 -26.46
CA ASP A 728 6.43 -6.53 -25.91
C ASP A 728 7.88 -6.96 -25.58
N ASP A 729 8.67 -6.03 -25.04
CA ASP A 729 10.08 -6.27 -24.73
C ASP A 729 10.58 -5.45 -23.54
N TYR A 730 11.68 -5.90 -22.95
CA TYR A 730 12.33 -5.24 -21.83
C TYR A 730 13.35 -4.21 -22.32
N ASN A 731 13.16 -2.96 -21.93
CA ASN A 731 14.06 -1.87 -22.27
C ASN A 731 14.91 -1.47 -21.07
N LEU A 732 16.13 -1.00 -21.32
CA LEU A 732 17.00 -0.44 -20.27
C LEU A 732 16.33 0.80 -19.66
N TYR A 733 15.93 0.68 -18.40
CA TYR A 733 15.27 1.73 -17.63
C TYR A 733 16.28 2.65 -16.94
N ALA A 734 17.26 2.06 -16.25
CA ALA A 734 18.29 2.77 -15.50
C ALA A 734 19.60 1.99 -15.43
N THR A 735 20.70 2.69 -15.15
CA THR A 735 21.97 2.08 -14.77
C THR A 735 22.44 2.66 -13.45
N LEU A 736 22.81 1.80 -12.50
CA LEU A 736 23.35 2.22 -11.21
C LEU A 736 24.86 2.17 -11.28
N ARG A 737 25.51 3.24 -10.84
CA ARG A 737 26.97 3.36 -10.87
C ARG A 737 27.44 3.89 -9.53
N ASP A 738 28.56 3.40 -9.06
CA ASP A 738 29.22 3.86 -7.83
C ASP A 738 30.73 3.60 -7.96
N PRO A 739 31.58 4.64 -7.90
CA PRO A 739 33.03 4.54 -7.97
C PRO A 739 33.61 3.55 -6.98
N LYS A 740 32.99 3.38 -5.81
CA LYS A 740 33.46 2.46 -4.77
C LYS A 740 33.08 1.00 -5.05
N LEU A 741 32.10 0.76 -5.90
CA LEU A 741 31.75 -0.58 -6.39
C LEU A 741 32.75 -1.10 -7.43
N GLY A 742 33.37 -0.20 -8.21
CA GLY A 742 34.21 -0.53 -9.37
C GLY A 742 35.43 -1.44 -9.10
N ASP A 743 35.81 -1.59 -7.83
CA ASP A 743 36.97 -2.39 -7.39
C ASP A 743 36.63 -3.84 -7.02
N SER A 744 35.35 -4.23 -6.92
CA SER A 744 34.96 -5.60 -6.53
C SER A 744 33.73 -6.11 -7.27
N ASN A 745 33.65 -7.44 -7.46
CA ASN A 745 32.50 -8.07 -8.11
C ASN A 745 31.24 -8.04 -7.23
N ILE A 746 30.06 -7.84 -7.81
CA ILE A 746 28.77 -7.95 -7.11
C ILE A 746 28.37 -9.42 -7.09
N CYS A 747 28.07 -9.95 -5.91
CA CYS A 747 27.72 -11.34 -5.70
C CYS A 747 26.21 -11.56 -5.54
N SER A 748 25.49 -10.57 -5.02
CA SER A 748 24.05 -10.67 -4.76
C SER A 748 23.39 -9.30 -4.89
N VAL A 749 22.18 -9.30 -5.45
CA VAL A 749 21.28 -8.14 -5.49
C VAL A 749 19.92 -8.54 -4.92
N ALA A 750 19.28 -7.62 -4.20
CA ALA A 750 17.94 -7.83 -3.65
C ALA A 750 17.12 -6.53 -3.72
N TRP A 751 15.95 -6.59 -4.35
CA TRP A 751 14.98 -5.50 -4.47
C TRP A 751 13.97 -5.57 -3.32
N ALA A 752 13.79 -4.45 -2.61
CA ALA A 752 12.88 -4.40 -1.48
C ALA A 752 11.41 -4.27 -1.92
N PRO A 753 10.45 -4.97 -1.28
CA PRO A 753 9.02 -4.72 -1.47
C PRO A 753 8.65 -3.27 -1.17
N LEU A 754 7.95 -2.58 -2.08
CA LEU A 754 7.71 -1.13 -2.00
C LEU A 754 7.04 -0.72 -0.67
N ALA A 755 6.06 -1.50 -0.19
CA ALA A 755 5.45 -1.41 1.13
C ALA A 755 5.10 0.03 1.59
N GLY A 756 4.46 0.80 0.70
CA GLY A 756 4.01 2.18 0.97
C GLY A 756 5.10 3.26 0.83
N ARG A 757 6.32 2.91 0.41
CA ARG A 757 7.37 3.90 0.09
C ARG A 757 7.12 4.52 -1.29
N ASN A 758 7.50 5.78 -1.46
CA ASN A 758 7.49 6.50 -2.73
C ASN A 758 8.81 6.34 -3.52
N HIS A 759 9.65 5.39 -3.12
CA HIS A 759 10.95 5.12 -3.72
C HIS A 759 11.29 3.64 -3.52
N HIS A 760 12.06 3.10 -4.45
CA HIS A 760 12.57 1.73 -4.39
C HIS A 760 13.85 1.68 -3.58
N LEU A 761 14.05 0.57 -2.87
CA LEU A 761 15.31 0.25 -2.20
C LEU A 761 15.87 -1.02 -2.84
N ILE A 762 17.15 -1.01 -3.17
CA ILE A 762 17.86 -2.15 -3.74
C ILE A 762 19.13 -2.34 -2.91
N ALA A 763 19.39 -3.53 -2.40
CA ALA A 763 20.63 -3.85 -1.71
C ALA A 763 21.54 -4.66 -2.64
N THR A 764 22.83 -4.36 -2.65
CA THR A 764 23.85 -5.09 -3.41
C THR A 764 24.99 -5.48 -2.50
N GLY A 765 25.42 -6.74 -2.57
CA GLY A 765 26.50 -7.30 -1.77
C GLY A 765 27.67 -7.66 -2.67
N SER A 766 28.89 -7.31 -2.27
CA SER A 766 30.10 -7.55 -3.06
C SER A 766 30.98 -8.67 -2.51
N GLN A 767 31.90 -9.13 -3.35
CA GLN A 767 32.98 -10.05 -3.00
C GLN A 767 33.91 -9.46 -1.92
N SER A 768 34.01 -8.14 -1.82
CA SER A 768 34.81 -7.45 -0.81
C SER A 768 34.08 -7.29 0.53
N GLY A 769 32.87 -7.84 0.67
CA GLY A 769 32.05 -7.71 1.88
C GLY A 769 31.36 -6.36 2.02
N LEU A 770 31.41 -5.52 0.98
CA LEU A 770 30.70 -4.24 0.93
C LEU A 770 29.22 -4.51 0.63
N ILE A 771 28.34 -3.96 1.46
CA ILE A 771 26.91 -3.88 1.17
C ILE A 771 26.57 -2.43 0.87
N THR A 772 25.94 -2.22 -0.28
CA THR A 772 25.45 -0.91 -0.73
C THR A 772 23.94 -0.96 -0.86
N VAL A 773 23.25 0.00 -0.27
CA VAL A 773 21.79 0.16 -0.42
C VAL A 773 21.52 1.39 -1.28
N TRP A 774 20.88 1.14 -2.42
CA TRP A 774 20.46 2.11 -3.41
C TRP A 774 19.02 2.54 -3.14
N ARG A 775 18.76 3.84 -3.24
CA ARG A 775 17.42 4.40 -3.35
C ARG A 775 17.21 4.86 -4.78
N VAL A 776 16.15 4.36 -5.40
CA VAL A 776 15.78 4.67 -6.78
C VAL A 776 14.40 5.31 -6.78
N GLU A 777 14.30 6.55 -7.26
CA GLU A 777 13.03 7.28 -7.34
C GLU A 777 12.45 7.16 -8.75
N THR A 778 11.29 6.52 -8.88
CA THR A 778 10.56 6.40 -10.15
C THR A 778 9.72 7.66 -10.37
N ARG A 779 9.97 8.39 -11.48
CA ARG A 779 9.11 9.53 -11.85
C ARG A 779 7.79 9.01 -12.41
N GLY A 780 6.69 9.29 -11.73
CA GLY A 780 5.36 9.16 -12.31
C GLY A 780 5.06 10.25 -13.36
N PRO A 781 3.97 10.14 -14.13
CA PRO A 781 3.56 11.12 -15.14
C PRO A 781 3.21 12.53 -14.61
N PHE A 782 3.42 12.81 -13.32
CA PHE A 782 3.09 14.07 -12.64
C PHE A 782 4.31 14.84 -12.11
N SER A 783 5.43 14.86 -12.82
CA SER A 783 6.54 15.78 -12.47
C SER A 783 7.26 16.33 -13.69
N GLN A 784 6.68 17.36 -14.32
CA GLN A 784 7.47 18.37 -15.04
C GLN A 784 7.93 19.42 -14.01
N GLY A 785 9.13 19.23 -13.46
CA GLY A 785 9.81 20.21 -12.62
C GLY A 785 11.31 20.17 -12.93
N GLU A 786 11.87 21.30 -13.32
CA GLU A 786 13.29 21.47 -13.65
C GLU A 786 14.19 21.20 -12.43
N LEU A 787 15.35 20.59 -12.68
CA LEU A 787 16.34 20.16 -11.69
C LEU A 787 17.28 21.31 -11.30
N ASN A 788 17.41 21.63 -10.02
CA ASN A 788 18.48 22.45 -9.47
C ASN A 788 19.40 21.60 -8.56
N TYR A 789 20.59 21.21 -9.04
CA TYR A 789 21.78 21.97 -8.62
C TYR A 789 22.18 22.04 -7.14
N VAL A 790 22.36 20.96 -6.37
CA VAL A 790 22.80 21.11 -4.96
C VAL A 790 23.86 20.08 -4.53
N SER A 791 24.96 20.61 -3.99
CA SER A 791 26.23 19.95 -3.75
C SER A 791 26.40 19.35 -2.34
N ASP A 792 27.25 18.32 -2.32
CA ASP A 792 28.07 17.77 -1.24
C ASP A 792 27.42 16.86 -0.18
N ASN A 793 27.01 15.67 -0.62
CA ASN A 793 27.65 14.43 -0.18
C ASN A 793 27.48 13.38 -1.29
N GLU A 794 28.54 13.22 -2.10
CA GLU A 794 28.73 12.27 -3.22
C GLU A 794 27.43 11.83 -3.93
N LEU A 795 26.91 12.73 -4.77
CA LEU A 795 26.03 12.39 -5.88
C LEU A 795 26.78 11.46 -6.83
N VAL A 796 26.21 10.30 -7.13
CA VAL A 796 26.81 9.39 -8.08
C VAL A 796 25.81 8.90 -9.14
N TRP A 797 25.89 9.62 -10.27
CA TRP A 797 25.45 9.36 -11.66
C TRP A 797 24.03 9.74 -12.12
N GLN A 798 24.04 10.45 -13.26
CA GLN A 798 22.90 10.67 -14.15
C GLN A 798 22.56 9.37 -14.89
N THR A 799 21.28 9.00 -14.85
CA THR A 799 20.68 8.08 -15.83
C THR A 799 20.29 8.88 -17.08
N GLN A 800 20.31 8.25 -18.26
CA GLN A 800 19.92 8.91 -19.52
C GLN A 800 18.44 9.37 -19.53
N ASN A 801 17.64 8.97 -18.53
CA ASN A 801 16.20 9.21 -18.42
C ASN A 801 15.77 10.14 -17.27
N SER A 802 16.67 11.02 -16.77
CA SER A 802 16.33 12.02 -15.73
C SER A 802 15.86 11.45 -14.37
N GLN A 803 16.34 10.27 -13.96
CA GLN A 803 15.98 9.68 -12.65
C GLN A 803 17.03 10.01 -11.58
N MET A 804 16.59 10.13 -10.33
CA MET A 804 17.48 10.33 -9.17
C MET A 804 17.74 9.00 -8.49
N VAL A 805 19.01 8.61 -8.44
CA VAL A 805 19.52 7.45 -7.69
C VAL A 805 20.43 7.98 -6.59
N THR A 806 20.24 7.53 -5.36
CA THR A 806 21.09 7.92 -4.23
C THR A 806 21.50 6.69 -3.44
N VAL A 807 22.79 6.61 -3.10
CA VAL A 807 23.29 5.57 -2.18
C VAL A 807 22.95 6.00 -0.75
N VAL A 808 22.09 5.24 -0.07
CA VAL A 808 21.58 5.59 1.27
C VAL A 808 22.39 4.94 2.38
N ALA A 809 23.09 3.85 2.06
CA ALA A 809 24.02 3.22 2.98
C ALA A 809 25.13 2.48 2.21
N GLN A 810 26.35 2.57 2.74
CA GLN A 810 27.49 1.71 2.40
C GLN A 810 28.08 1.21 3.71
N THR A 811 28.23 -0.10 3.85
CA THR A 811 28.82 -0.70 5.04
C THR A 811 30.04 -1.51 4.66
N GLY A 812 31.22 -1.05 5.09
CA GLY A 812 32.49 -1.76 4.97
C GLY A 812 33.43 -1.32 6.09
N SER A 813 34.00 -2.25 6.83
CA SER A 813 35.03 -1.94 7.81
C SER A 813 36.30 -1.49 7.08
N LYS A 814 36.63 -0.19 7.10
CA LYS A 814 38.03 0.26 6.97
C LYS A 814 38.80 0.09 8.30
N SER A 815 38.40 -0.89 9.12
CA SER A 815 39.27 -1.41 10.16
C SER A 815 40.41 -2.11 9.43
N SER A 816 41.61 -1.54 9.45
CA SER A 816 42.82 -2.13 8.87
C SER A 816 43.25 -3.46 9.52
N LYS A 817 42.38 -4.08 10.32
CA LYS A 817 42.61 -5.31 11.09
C LYS A 817 41.58 -6.42 10.83
N GLU A 818 40.50 -6.19 10.07
CA GLU A 818 39.51 -7.23 9.76
C GLU A 818 39.61 -7.69 8.29
N VAL A 819 39.59 -9.00 8.08
CA VAL A 819 39.60 -9.60 6.73
C VAL A 819 38.22 -9.43 6.10
N PRO A 820 38.08 -8.81 4.91
CA PRO A 820 36.80 -8.67 4.24
C PRO A 820 36.21 -10.05 3.89
N VAL A 821 34.94 -10.28 4.26
CA VAL A 821 34.23 -11.53 4.00
C VAL A 821 33.24 -11.32 2.86
N PRO A 822 33.29 -12.13 1.78
CA PRO A 822 32.33 -12.04 0.68
C PRO A 822 30.87 -12.21 1.12
N ILE A 823 29.99 -11.35 0.61
CA ILE A 823 28.54 -11.52 0.74
C ILE A 823 28.07 -12.60 -0.22
N ILE A 824 27.29 -13.56 0.29
CA ILE A 824 26.72 -14.65 -0.51
C ILE A 824 25.30 -14.28 -0.93
N GLU A 825 24.48 -13.80 0.00
CA GLU A 825 23.07 -13.54 -0.28
C GLU A 825 22.52 -12.36 0.53
N LEU A 826 21.56 -11.66 -0.08
CA LEU A 826 20.78 -10.59 0.52
C LEU A 826 19.28 -10.92 0.38
N LYS A 827 18.52 -10.72 1.44
CA LYS A 827 17.05 -10.91 1.42
C LYS A 827 16.35 -9.83 2.25
N TRP A 828 15.36 -9.17 1.66
CA TRP A 828 14.54 -8.19 2.35
C TRP A 828 13.42 -8.86 3.15
N SER A 829 13.03 -8.23 4.26
CA SER A 829 11.77 -8.55 4.93
C SER A 829 10.58 -8.23 4.02
N ALA A 830 9.43 -8.89 4.24
CA ALA A 830 8.19 -8.64 3.48
C ALA A 830 7.75 -7.16 3.42
N PHE A 831 8.08 -6.36 4.46
CA PHE A 831 7.77 -4.92 4.50
C PHE A 831 8.90 -4.02 3.97
N GLY A 832 10.03 -4.59 3.53
CA GLY A 832 11.21 -3.87 3.07
C GLY A 832 11.86 -2.95 4.12
N SER A 833 11.57 -3.13 5.41
CA SER A 833 12.09 -2.28 6.50
C SER A 833 13.45 -2.76 7.04
N HIS A 834 13.78 -4.03 6.83
CA HIS A 834 15.03 -4.67 7.23
C HIS A 834 15.47 -5.63 6.13
N PHE A 835 16.76 -5.95 6.09
CA PHE A 835 17.26 -7.05 5.26
C PHE A 835 18.29 -7.88 6.00
N LEU A 836 18.45 -9.12 5.56
CA LEU A 836 19.45 -10.07 6.01
C LEU A 836 20.60 -10.10 5.02
N SER A 837 21.83 -10.23 5.51
CA SER A 837 22.99 -10.58 4.69
C SER A 837 23.65 -11.84 5.22
N SER A 838 23.94 -12.80 4.35
CA SER A 838 24.76 -13.96 4.67
C SER A 838 26.18 -13.77 4.13
N GLY A 839 27.18 -14.01 4.99
CA GLY A 839 28.59 -14.00 4.62
C GLY A 839 29.16 -15.41 4.46
N ARG A 840 30.27 -15.54 3.73
CA ARG A 840 31.02 -16.80 3.61
C ARG A 840 31.61 -17.31 4.92
N ASP A 841 31.62 -16.47 5.95
CA ASP A 841 31.97 -16.80 7.33
C ASP A 841 30.85 -17.55 8.09
N GLY A 842 29.70 -17.80 7.45
CA GLY A 842 28.54 -18.45 8.09
C GLY A 842 27.81 -17.54 9.09
N ILE A 843 28.07 -16.23 9.02
CA ILE A 843 27.41 -15.24 9.85
C ILE A 843 26.25 -14.62 9.06
N ILE A 844 25.07 -14.60 9.68
CA ILE A 844 23.90 -13.87 9.20
C ILE A 844 23.79 -12.58 10.00
N LYS A 845 23.71 -11.45 9.30
CA LYS A 845 23.53 -10.13 9.90
C LYS A 845 22.17 -9.58 9.54
N VAL A 846 21.52 -8.93 10.51
CA VAL A 846 20.27 -8.18 10.31
C VAL A 846 20.60 -6.71 10.21
N TRP A 847 20.19 -6.11 9.11
CA TRP A 847 20.36 -4.70 8.83
C TRP A 847 19.01 -3.99 8.93
N LYS A 848 18.96 -2.95 9.74
CA LYS A 848 17.76 -2.12 9.90
C LYS A 848 18.10 -0.67 9.62
N GLN A 849 17.20 -0.01 8.91
CA GLN A 849 17.30 1.42 8.69
C GLN A 849 17.03 2.18 9.99
N ASN A 850 17.91 3.10 10.35
CA ASN A 850 17.71 3.99 11.49
C ASN A 850 16.98 5.28 11.06
N ILE A 851 16.68 6.13 12.04
CA ILE A 851 16.02 7.44 11.83
C ILE A 851 16.78 8.39 10.89
N ASN A 852 18.08 8.15 10.65
CA ASN A 852 18.91 8.95 9.74
C ASN A 852 18.97 8.32 8.34
N ASN A 853 18.04 7.44 7.99
CA ASN A 853 18.00 6.66 6.76
C ASN A 853 19.21 5.75 6.51
N GLN A 854 20.06 5.52 7.51
CA GLN A 854 21.24 4.67 7.39
C GLN A 854 20.93 3.26 7.87
N PHE A 855 21.33 2.27 7.08
CA PHE A 855 21.27 0.87 7.51
C PHE A 855 22.40 0.55 8.49
N LYS A 856 22.03 0.00 9.65
CA LYS A 856 22.98 -0.47 10.67
C LYS A 856 22.70 -1.92 11.03
N GLU A 857 23.76 -2.65 11.35
CA GLU A 857 23.69 -3.98 11.92
C GLU A 857 22.99 -3.89 13.28
N VAL A 858 21.83 -4.55 13.42
CA VAL A 858 21.05 -4.59 14.67
C VAL A 858 21.08 -5.94 15.35
N ALA A 859 21.38 -7.00 14.60
CA ALA A 859 21.58 -8.34 15.15
C ALA A 859 22.56 -9.12 14.28
N ARG A 860 23.22 -10.09 14.93
CA ARG A 860 24.18 -11.01 14.32
C ARG A 860 23.93 -12.41 14.84
N PHE A 861 23.79 -13.35 13.92
CA PHE A 861 23.65 -14.77 14.20
C PHE A 861 24.86 -15.48 13.63
N SER A 862 25.60 -16.18 14.48
CA SER A 862 26.66 -17.09 14.04
C SER A 862 26.09 -18.50 14.08
N VAL A 863 26.14 -19.22 12.95
CA VAL A 863 25.85 -20.65 12.96
C VAL A 863 27.04 -21.33 13.66
N ARG A 864 26.83 -21.84 14.88
CA ARG A 864 27.81 -22.74 15.50
C ARG A 864 27.66 -24.09 14.80
N THR A 865 28.69 -24.47 14.05
CA THR A 865 28.86 -25.83 13.55
C THR A 865 29.15 -26.79 14.70
#